data_AF-A0A136KBT6-F1
#
_entry.id   AF-A0A136KBT6-F1
#
_cell.length_a   1.000
_cell.length_b   1.000
_cell.length_c   1.000
_cell.angle_alpha   90.00
_cell.angle_beta   90.00
_cell.angle_gamma   90.00
#
_symmetry.space_group_name_H-M   'P 1'
#
loop_
_entity.id
_entity.type
_entity.pdbx_description
1 polymer ?
#
loop_
_entity_poly.entity_id
_entity_poly.type
_entity_poly.pdbx_seq_one_letter_code
_entity_poly.pdbx_strand_id
1 'polypeptide(L)'
;MPGSIGTYYTNAQVSMAAYATFASHMSSEQYANALLERGFSRDLATQFIATYAVVGGTYTDPISGLSVTLFQRNSTGEKILAIRGTQTTDVLDFLADGRLAAGEAGTLNPQYIALKSYYQRLVQEGAIGANKLLTVTGHSLGGFLAQAFTIDHPVNVSHAYTFNAPGVGGAIVEVLQHIGVTEQVIPSSLITNIIAHNGPSIAAGLGYEIGTPVPIFIEAARADGSFHNHQIATLTDALALYDLVATIDPHLDIPAISKILDAVSARPEASLEAGLDALRAVILGDRTPTPVGPSGLGDPNREAYYANIANFRNSLTAEPIYRLTSLAGLPPSTVFEQARADTPDGLAYRYALRELNPFVVSGIDYQERHNQDASLALYDPMTGDGSWTFVALSDRAALLAERLGVNAIDGVGSVPFNNSRPTRYVDLASGFEAGTTFPHTNDVLFGSAGDDRALEGRDHDDHLYGGGGDDILRGAGGQDYLEGNDGDDELFGGSGQDILLGQRGRDTLDGGSGADRMSGGHGDDLYIVDHAGDVATEFEGGGRDQVQSAVGLRLSSHLEDFTLMGTADLAGIGNELDNHIKGNGGAIDWPAWEVPISWRVGWGSIRMSIIPVMGWIASKTATRAARSSMTADCCRAASGVSVIRRTSTSAWMDGQPM
;
A
#
# COMPACT_ATOMS: atom_id res chain seq x y z
N MET A 1 -34.47 3.79 -8.86
CA MET A 1 -33.15 4.06 -8.26
C MET A 1 -32.21 3.01 -8.83
N PRO A 2 -30.99 3.34 -9.28
CA PRO A 2 -30.02 2.31 -9.60
C PRO A 2 -29.86 1.37 -8.40
N GLY A 3 -29.79 0.06 -8.63
CA GLY A 3 -29.54 -0.93 -7.57
C GLY A 3 -28.21 -0.67 -6.87
N SER A 4 -28.05 -1.21 -5.65
CA SER A 4 -26.74 -1.22 -4.98
C SER A 4 -25.75 -2.14 -5.72
N ILE A 5 -24.46 -2.01 -5.46
CA ILE A 5 -23.42 -2.93 -5.98
C ILE A 5 -23.76 -4.39 -5.66
N GLY A 6 -24.22 -4.68 -4.44
CA GLY A 6 -24.68 -6.02 -4.07
C GLY A 6 -25.90 -6.49 -4.87
N THR A 7 -26.76 -5.58 -5.34
CA THR A 7 -27.84 -5.92 -6.27
C THR A 7 -27.28 -6.34 -7.63
N TYR A 8 -26.25 -5.66 -8.13
CA TYR A 8 -25.58 -6.04 -9.38
C TYR A 8 -24.89 -7.39 -9.24
N TYR A 9 -24.11 -7.60 -8.17
CA TYR A 9 -23.43 -8.85 -7.89
C TYR A 9 -24.40 -10.05 -7.80
N THR A 10 -25.49 -9.90 -7.05
CA THR A 10 -26.47 -11.00 -6.90
C THR A 10 -27.22 -11.32 -8.19
N ASN A 11 -27.51 -10.33 -9.05
CA ASN A 11 -28.10 -10.59 -10.37
C ASN A 11 -27.08 -11.17 -11.36
N ALA A 12 -25.78 -10.81 -11.25
CA ALA A 12 -24.72 -11.40 -12.06
C ALA A 12 -24.60 -12.92 -11.79
N GLN A 13 -24.67 -13.32 -10.51
CA GLN A 13 -24.73 -14.74 -10.14
C GLN A 13 -25.95 -15.45 -10.77
N VAL A 14 -27.13 -14.84 -10.74
CA VAL A 14 -28.34 -15.43 -11.34
C VAL A 14 -28.19 -15.55 -12.87
N SER A 15 -27.61 -14.55 -13.53
CA SER A 15 -27.27 -14.62 -14.96
C SER A 15 -26.21 -15.67 -15.28
N MET A 16 -25.21 -15.86 -14.41
CA MET A 16 -24.23 -16.93 -14.53
C MET A 16 -24.88 -18.31 -14.38
N ALA A 17 -25.76 -18.47 -13.38
CA ALA A 17 -26.52 -19.70 -13.15
C ALA A 17 -27.45 -20.07 -14.31
N ALA A 18 -27.91 -19.10 -15.11
CA ALA A 18 -28.75 -19.35 -16.29
C ALA A 18 -28.07 -20.19 -17.38
N TYR A 19 -26.73 -20.34 -17.33
CA TYR A 19 -25.99 -21.25 -18.21
C TYR A 19 -26.06 -22.72 -17.77
N ALA A 20 -26.55 -23.00 -16.56
CA ALA A 20 -26.80 -24.36 -16.10
C ALA A 20 -28.19 -24.83 -16.54
N THR A 21 -28.38 -26.15 -16.59
CA THR A 21 -29.67 -26.77 -16.90
C THR A 21 -30.23 -27.39 -15.63
N PHE A 22 -31.39 -26.90 -15.19
CA PHE A 22 -32.06 -27.38 -13.99
C PHE A 22 -33.29 -28.21 -14.33
N ALA A 23 -33.42 -29.37 -13.70
CA ALA A 23 -34.66 -30.15 -13.74
C ALA A 23 -35.63 -29.67 -12.66
N SER A 24 -36.93 -29.93 -12.84
CA SER A 24 -37.97 -29.56 -11.86
C SER A 24 -37.76 -30.19 -10.47
N HIS A 25 -37.01 -31.30 -10.41
CA HIS A 25 -36.64 -32.00 -9.19
C HIS A 25 -35.16 -32.39 -9.24
N MET A 26 -34.33 -31.59 -8.58
CA MET A 26 -32.91 -31.88 -8.37
C MET A 26 -32.63 -32.05 -6.88
N SER A 27 -31.75 -32.97 -6.51
CA SER A 27 -31.14 -32.97 -5.18
C SER A 27 -30.24 -31.73 -5.02
N SER A 28 -29.94 -31.33 -3.77
CA SER A 28 -29.00 -30.24 -3.52
C SER A 28 -27.61 -30.50 -4.14
N GLU A 29 -27.18 -31.76 -4.20
CA GLU A 29 -25.94 -32.17 -4.85
C GLU A 29 -26.00 -32.02 -6.38
N GLN A 30 -27.11 -32.42 -7.01
CA GLN A 30 -27.30 -32.22 -8.45
C GLN A 30 -27.35 -30.74 -8.82
N TYR A 31 -28.00 -29.92 -7.99
CA TYR A 31 -28.02 -28.47 -8.16
C TYR A 31 -26.59 -27.91 -8.04
N ALA A 32 -25.86 -28.25 -6.97
CA ALA A 32 -24.49 -27.79 -6.78
C ALA A 32 -23.59 -28.18 -7.97
N ASN A 33 -23.64 -29.43 -8.41
CA ASN A 33 -22.85 -29.90 -9.56
C ASN A 33 -23.18 -29.12 -10.84
N ALA A 34 -24.47 -28.83 -11.10
CA ALA A 34 -24.87 -28.03 -12.26
C ALA A 34 -24.31 -26.60 -12.22
N LEU A 35 -24.16 -26.00 -11.03
CA LEU A 35 -23.53 -24.68 -10.86
C LEU A 35 -22.00 -24.74 -11.01
N LEU A 36 -21.35 -25.74 -10.42
CA LEU A 36 -19.89 -25.95 -10.50
C LEU A 36 -19.44 -26.12 -11.95
N GLU A 37 -20.19 -26.88 -12.76
CA GLU A 37 -19.95 -27.03 -14.21
C GLU A 37 -20.03 -25.72 -14.98
N ARG A 38 -20.66 -24.69 -14.40
CA ARG A 38 -20.78 -23.33 -14.97
C ARG A 38 -19.93 -22.32 -14.23
N GLY A 39 -18.92 -22.79 -13.50
CA GLY A 39 -17.82 -22.01 -12.95
C GLY A 39 -18.05 -21.49 -11.54
N PHE A 40 -19.19 -21.76 -10.91
CA PHE A 40 -19.34 -21.41 -9.51
C PHE A 40 -18.22 -22.09 -8.69
N SER A 41 -17.65 -21.38 -7.73
CA SER A 41 -16.89 -22.03 -6.66
C SER A 41 -17.86 -22.79 -5.74
N ARG A 42 -17.36 -23.73 -4.94
CA ARG A 42 -18.18 -24.49 -3.97
C ARG A 42 -18.85 -23.58 -2.96
N ASP A 43 -18.13 -22.57 -2.48
CA ASP A 43 -18.67 -21.61 -1.52
C ASP A 43 -19.77 -20.75 -2.16
N LEU A 44 -19.53 -20.25 -3.39
CA LEU A 44 -20.52 -19.47 -4.11
C LEU A 44 -21.76 -20.30 -4.45
N ALA A 45 -21.59 -21.55 -4.89
CA ALA A 45 -22.71 -22.47 -5.17
C ALA A 45 -23.53 -22.74 -3.91
N THR A 46 -22.87 -22.95 -2.77
CA THR A 46 -23.54 -23.16 -1.48
C THR A 46 -24.37 -21.94 -1.08
N GLN A 47 -23.80 -20.73 -1.18
CA GLN A 47 -24.50 -19.48 -0.90
C GLN A 47 -25.67 -19.25 -1.87
N PHE A 48 -25.48 -19.57 -3.15
CA PHE A 48 -26.50 -19.41 -4.17
C PHE A 48 -27.71 -20.32 -3.91
N ILE A 49 -27.48 -21.60 -3.61
CA ILE A 49 -28.55 -22.58 -3.31
C ILE A 49 -29.30 -22.21 -2.02
N ALA A 50 -28.61 -21.65 -1.02
CA ALA A 50 -29.27 -21.12 0.17
C ALA A 50 -30.18 -19.92 -0.15
N THR A 51 -29.79 -19.12 -1.15
CA THR A 51 -30.47 -17.85 -1.50
C THR A 51 -31.61 -18.04 -2.50
N TYR A 52 -31.46 -18.94 -3.47
CA TYR A 52 -32.38 -19.09 -4.60
C TYR A 52 -32.88 -20.52 -4.78
N ALA A 53 -34.12 -20.63 -5.26
CA ALA A 53 -34.73 -21.88 -5.72
C ALA A 53 -35.17 -21.77 -7.17
N VAL A 54 -35.14 -22.88 -7.92
CA VAL A 54 -35.65 -22.96 -9.28
C VAL A 54 -37.15 -23.26 -9.29
N VAL A 55 -37.91 -22.56 -10.13
CA VAL A 55 -39.36 -22.74 -10.29
C VAL A 55 -39.62 -23.52 -11.58
N GLY A 56 -40.00 -24.80 -11.46
CA GLY A 56 -40.43 -25.63 -12.60
C GLY A 56 -39.32 -26.20 -13.49
N GLY A 57 -38.07 -25.72 -13.34
CA GLY A 57 -36.90 -26.15 -14.13
C GLY A 57 -36.52 -25.14 -15.21
N THR A 58 -35.44 -25.42 -15.95
CA THR A 58 -35.01 -24.64 -17.10
C THR A 58 -35.88 -24.96 -18.31
N TYR A 59 -36.40 -23.92 -18.96
CA TYR A 59 -37.05 -24.03 -20.25
C TYR A 59 -36.03 -23.85 -21.37
N THR A 60 -35.93 -24.82 -22.27
CA THR A 60 -35.10 -24.74 -23.47
C THR A 60 -35.96 -24.98 -24.70
N ASP A 61 -35.87 -24.07 -25.67
CA ASP A 61 -36.51 -24.22 -26.98
C ASP A 61 -35.48 -24.73 -28.00
N PRO A 62 -35.58 -25.99 -28.46
CA PRO A 62 -34.57 -26.61 -29.31
C PRO A 62 -34.54 -26.04 -30.73
N ILE A 63 -35.53 -25.24 -31.12
CA ILE A 63 -35.63 -24.66 -32.46
C ILE A 63 -34.93 -23.30 -32.50
N SER A 64 -35.18 -22.45 -31.51
CA SER A 64 -34.62 -21.10 -31.44
C SER A 64 -33.29 -21.03 -30.69
N GLY A 65 -32.96 -22.03 -29.85
CA GLY A 65 -31.79 -22.01 -28.96
C GLY A 65 -32.06 -21.31 -27.62
N LEU A 66 -33.25 -20.71 -27.43
CA LEU A 66 -33.61 -20.01 -26.20
C LEU A 66 -33.47 -20.93 -24.97
N SER A 67 -32.77 -20.46 -23.95
CA SER A 67 -32.74 -21.09 -22.62
C SER A 67 -33.06 -20.07 -21.53
N VAL A 68 -34.05 -20.37 -20.69
CA VAL A 68 -34.57 -19.47 -19.66
C VAL A 68 -34.86 -20.24 -18.38
N THR A 69 -34.48 -19.67 -17.24
CA THR A 69 -34.79 -20.24 -15.92
C THR A 69 -35.49 -19.20 -15.05
N LEU A 70 -36.58 -19.60 -14.39
CA LEU A 70 -37.26 -18.77 -13.39
C LEU A 70 -36.72 -19.13 -11.99
N PHE A 71 -36.01 -18.19 -11.38
CA PHE A 71 -35.54 -18.31 -10.00
C PHE A 71 -36.50 -17.62 -9.02
N GLN A 72 -36.52 -18.10 -7.79
CA GLN A 72 -37.18 -17.46 -6.66
C GLN A 72 -36.16 -17.19 -5.56
N ARG A 73 -36.07 -15.95 -5.08
CA ARG A 73 -35.31 -15.64 -3.86
C ARG A 73 -36.05 -16.20 -2.65
N ASN A 74 -35.39 -17.06 -1.85
CA ASN A 74 -36.02 -17.79 -0.75
C ASN A 74 -36.55 -16.86 0.36
N SER A 75 -35.83 -15.77 0.65
CA SER A 75 -36.18 -14.84 1.74
C SER A 75 -37.36 -13.92 1.42
N THR A 76 -37.54 -13.51 0.16
CA THR A 76 -38.55 -12.52 -0.24
C THR A 76 -39.66 -13.10 -1.12
N GLY A 77 -39.43 -14.26 -1.73
CA GLY A 77 -40.29 -14.80 -2.78
C GLY A 77 -40.30 -13.96 -4.06
N GLU A 78 -39.31 -13.08 -4.26
CA GLU A 78 -39.05 -12.36 -5.50
C GLU A 78 -38.80 -13.36 -6.64
N LYS A 79 -39.34 -13.08 -7.82
CA LYS A 79 -39.18 -13.91 -9.02
C LYS A 79 -38.20 -13.23 -9.98
N ILE A 80 -37.19 -13.99 -10.40
CA ILE A 80 -36.14 -13.50 -11.30
C ILE A 80 -36.13 -14.35 -12.57
N LEU A 81 -36.46 -13.75 -13.70
CA LEU A 81 -36.43 -14.40 -15.01
C LEU A 81 -35.03 -14.24 -15.61
N ALA A 82 -34.26 -15.32 -15.64
CA ALA A 82 -32.88 -15.33 -16.09
C ALA A 82 -32.77 -15.94 -17.48
N ILE A 83 -32.24 -15.17 -18.44
CA ILE A 83 -32.12 -15.57 -19.83
C ILE A 83 -30.65 -15.85 -20.14
N ARG A 84 -30.37 -17.07 -20.62
CA ARG A 84 -29.02 -17.48 -21.01
C ARG A 84 -28.56 -16.66 -22.22
N GLY A 85 -27.31 -16.21 -22.20
CA GLY A 85 -26.64 -15.70 -23.40
C GLY A 85 -26.09 -16.82 -24.27
N THR A 86 -25.27 -16.44 -25.24
CA THR A 86 -24.73 -17.39 -26.21
C THR A 86 -23.78 -18.39 -25.60
N GLN A 87 -23.95 -19.65 -26.00
CA GLN A 87 -23.07 -20.75 -25.65
C GLN A 87 -22.39 -21.25 -26.93
N THR A 88 -21.05 -21.23 -26.98
CA THR A 88 -20.29 -21.58 -28.20
C THR A 88 -20.47 -23.03 -28.65
N THR A 89 -20.90 -23.91 -27.74
CA THR A 89 -21.26 -25.30 -28.05
C THR A 89 -22.67 -25.43 -28.64
N ASP A 90 -23.48 -24.37 -28.61
CA ASP A 90 -24.80 -24.29 -29.22
C ASP A 90 -24.70 -23.51 -30.53
N VAL A 91 -24.75 -24.25 -31.64
CA VAL A 91 -24.52 -23.71 -33.00
C VAL A 91 -25.59 -22.66 -33.36
N LEU A 92 -26.81 -22.78 -32.82
CA LEU A 92 -27.89 -21.84 -33.10
C LEU A 92 -27.66 -20.50 -32.40
N ASP A 93 -27.20 -20.51 -31.14
CA ASP A 93 -26.83 -19.30 -30.41
C ASP A 93 -25.64 -18.60 -31.06
N PHE A 94 -24.61 -19.36 -31.45
CA PHE A 94 -23.43 -18.81 -32.12
C PHE A 94 -23.77 -18.15 -33.47
N LEU A 95 -24.67 -18.76 -34.25
CA LEU A 95 -25.14 -18.18 -35.51
C LEU A 95 -25.98 -16.91 -35.28
N ALA A 96 -26.82 -16.89 -34.25
CA ALA A 96 -27.62 -15.72 -33.90
C ALA A 96 -26.72 -14.53 -33.49
N ASP A 97 -25.67 -14.78 -32.71
CA ASP A 97 -24.67 -13.77 -32.33
C ASP A 97 -23.92 -13.19 -33.52
N GLY A 98 -23.43 -14.05 -34.41
CA GLY A 98 -22.71 -13.61 -35.61
C GLY A 98 -23.58 -12.72 -36.52
N ARG A 99 -24.89 -12.96 -36.53
CA ARG A 99 -25.85 -12.14 -37.29
C ARG A 99 -26.24 -10.85 -36.58
N LEU A 100 -26.38 -10.87 -35.26
CA LEU A 100 -26.58 -9.65 -34.48
C LEU A 100 -25.37 -8.71 -34.62
N ALA A 101 -24.16 -9.26 -34.56
CA ALA A 101 -22.92 -8.52 -34.83
C ALA A 101 -22.86 -7.96 -36.26
N ALA A 102 -23.53 -8.62 -37.22
CA ALA A 102 -23.68 -8.14 -38.60
C ALA A 102 -24.86 -7.16 -38.80
N GLY A 103 -25.61 -6.82 -37.75
CA GLY A 103 -26.75 -5.89 -37.80
C GLY A 103 -28.08 -6.52 -38.24
N GLU A 104 -28.19 -7.85 -38.32
CA GLU A 104 -29.41 -8.56 -38.73
C GLU A 104 -30.32 -8.90 -37.54
N ALA A 105 -30.82 -7.89 -36.83
CA ALA A 105 -31.57 -8.08 -35.58
C ALA A 105 -32.81 -8.98 -35.72
N GLY A 106 -33.48 -8.97 -36.87
CA GLY A 106 -34.67 -9.79 -37.16
C GLY A 106 -34.48 -11.31 -37.03
N THR A 107 -33.24 -11.81 -36.95
CA THR A 107 -32.97 -13.25 -36.73
C THR A 107 -33.18 -13.69 -35.28
N LEU A 108 -33.35 -12.76 -34.34
CA LEU A 108 -33.68 -13.07 -32.94
C LEU A 108 -35.18 -13.20 -32.66
N ASN A 109 -36.03 -12.91 -33.65
CA ASN A 109 -37.48 -13.04 -33.53
C ASN A 109 -37.93 -14.42 -33.01
N PRO A 110 -37.38 -15.57 -33.48
CA PRO A 110 -37.79 -16.88 -32.97
C PRO A 110 -37.49 -17.08 -31.47
N GLN A 111 -36.33 -16.62 -30.99
CA GLN A 111 -35.97 -16.70 -29.57
C GLN A 111 -36.89 -15.82 -28.72
N TYR A 112 -37.19 -14.61 -29.19
CA TYR A 112 -38.08 -13.73 -28.47
C TYR A 112 -39.54 -14.23 -28.44
N ILE A 113 -40.03 -14.82 -29.54
CA ILE A 113 -41.36 -15.45 -29.59
C ILE A 113 -41.46 -16.63 -28.60
N ALA A 114 -40.42 -17.46 -28.53
CA ALA A 114 -40.35 -18.55 -27.56
C ALA A 114 -40.35 -18.02 -26.11
N LEU A 115 -39.64 -16.91 -25.85
CA LEU A 115 -39.61 -16.26 -24.54
C LEU A 115 -40.99 -15.75 -24.13
N LYS A 116 -41.69 -15.08 -25.05
CA LYS A 116 -43.06 -14.58 -24.83
C LYS A 116 -44.03 -15.74 -24.55
N SER A 117 -43.91 -16.83 -25.30
CA SER A 117 -44.74 -18.03 -25.12
C SER A 117 -44.49 -18.69 -23.77
N TYR A 118 -43.24 -18.75 -23.33
CA TYR A 118 -42.88 -19.26 -22.00
C TYR A 118 -43.43 -18.35 -20.88
N TYR A 119 -43.26 -17.03 -21.00
CA TYR A 119 -43.83 -16.08 -20.04
C TYR A 119 -45.34 -16.21 -19.91
N GLN A 120 -46.08 -16.31 -21.02
CA GLN A 120 -47.53 -16.53 -20.99
C GLN A 120 -47.92 -17.81 -20.24
N ARG A 121 -47.13 -18.88 -20.40
CA ARG A 121 -47.32 -20.13 -19.65
C ARG A 121 -47.12 -19.91 -18.15
N LEU A 122 -46.05 -19.22 -17.74
CA LEU A 122 -45.80 -18.89 -16.34
C LEU A 122 -46.93 -18.08 -15.71
N VAL A 123 -47.53 -17.15 -16.48
CA VAL A 123 -48.70 -16.38 -16.05
C VAL A 123 -49.92 -17.30 -15.88
N GLN A 124 -50.21 -18.16 -16.86
CA GLN A 124 -51.34 -19.09 -16.83
C GLN A 124 -51.24 -20.10 -15.67
N GLU A 125 -50.03 -20.57 -15.38
CA GLU A 125 -49.74 -21.50 -14.29
C GLU A 125 -49.68 -20.80 -12.92
N GLY A 126 -49.75 -19.47 -12.87
CA GLY A 126 -49.64 -18.68 -11.65
C GLY A 126 -48.24 -18.71 -11.01
N ALA A 127 -47.21 -19.14 -11.74
CA ALA A 127 -45.85 -19.36 -11.23
C ALA A 127 -45.15 -18.07 -10.77
N ILE A 128 -45.55 -16.92 -11.34
CA ILE A 128 -45.04 -15.58 -10.98
C ILE A 128 -45.73 -15.05 -9.71
N GLY A 129 -46.95 -15.52 -9.42
CA GLY A 129 -47.81 -15.01 -8.35
C GLY A 129 -48.59 -13.76 -8.76
N ALA A 130 -49.81 -13.61 -8.22
CA ALA A 130 -50.67 -12.47 -8.54
C ALA A 130 -50.01 -11.14 -8.08
N ASN A 131 -49.97 -10.15 -8.96
CA ASN A 131 -49.45 -8.79 -8.71
C ASN A 131 -47.94 -8.69 -8.37
N LYS A 132 -47.14 -9.74 -8.63
CA LYS A 132 -45.68 -9.67 -8.46
C LYS A 132 -45.02 -9.20 -9.76
N LEU A 133 -44.20 -8.16 -9.65
CA LEU A 133 -43.27 -7.75 -10.70
C LEU A 133 -42.10 -8.73 -10.79
N LEU A 134 -41.59 -8.93 -12.00
CA LEU A 134 -40.42 -9.76 -12.29
C LEU A 134 -39.17 -8.89 -12.33
N THR A 135 -38.12 -9.33 -11.64
CA THR A 135 -36.77 -8.90 -11.98
C THR A 135 -36.33 -9.72 -13.20
N VAL A 136 -35.71 -9.09 -14.20
CA VAL A 136 -35.24 -9.78 -15.40
C VAL A 136 -33.73 -9.63 -15.49
N THR A 137 -33.02 -10.70 -15.83
CA THR A 137 -31.56 -10.67 -15.93
C THR A 137 -31.06 -11.46 -17.12
N GLY A 138 -29.95 -11.03 -17.69
CA GLY A 138 -29.34 -11.69 -18.83
C GLY A 138 -27.94 -11.19 -19.12
N HIS A 139 -27.11 -12.10 -19.64
CA HIS A 139 -25.74 -11.81 -20.07
C HIS A 139 -25.63 -11.88 -21.59
N SER A 140 -24.79 -11.03 -22.21
CA SER A 140 -24.58 -11.02 -23.66
C SER A 140 -25.93 -10.96 -24.40
N LEU A 141 -26.18 -11.86 -25.35
CA LEU A 141 -27.45 -11.99 -26.06
C LEU A 141 -28.68 -12.19 -25.14
N GLY A 142 -28.51 -12.90 -24.02
CA GLY A 142 -29.58 -13.06 -23.03
C GLY A 142 -29.96 -11.73 -22.38
N GLY A 143 -28.97 -10.83 -22.22
CA GLY A 143 -29.19 -9.45 -21.80
C GLY A 143 -29.97 -8.64 -22.83
N PHE A 144 -29.69 -8.81 -24.12
CA PHE A 144 -30.46 -8.19 -25.20
C PHE A 144 -31.93 -8.62 -25.16
N LEU A 145 -32.19 -9.93 -25.01
CA LEU A 145 -33.55 -10.47 -24.87
C LEU A 145 -34.25 -9.98 -23.60
N ALA A 146 -33.50 -9.81 -22.50
CA ALA A 146 -34.02 -9.24 -21.24
C ALA A 146 -34.45 -7.77 -21.42
N GLN A 147 -33.65 -6.97 -22.13
CA GLN A 147 -34.01 -5.59 -22.47
C GLN A 147 -35.28 -5.58 -23.34
N ALA A 148 -35.35 -6.43 -24.38
CA ALA A 148 -36.50 -6.49 -25.28
C ALA A 148 -37.77 -6.87 -24.53
N PHE A 149 -37.66 -7.85 -23.63
CA PHE A 149 -38.75 -8.31 -22.79
C PHE A 149 -39.28 -7.21 -21.88
N THR A 150 -38.37 -6.42 -21.31
CA THR A 150 -38.70 -5.30 -20.41
C THR A 150 -39.45 -4.18 -21.16
N ILE A 151 -39.08 -3.92 -22.41
CA ILE A 151 -39.76 -2.92 -23.24
C ILE A 151 -41.16 -3.41 -23.66
N ASP A 152 -41.35 -4.71 -23.93
CA ASP A 152 -42.67 -5.30 -24.24
C ASP A 152 -43.56 -5.47 -22.99
N HIS A 153 -42.98 -5.57 -21.79
CA HIS A 153 -43.70 -5.82 -20.52
C HIS A 153 -43.37 -4.82 -19.39
N PRO A 154 -43.43 -3.49 -19.63
CA PRO A 154 -42.91 -2.48 -18.70
C PRO A 154 -43.69 -2.40 -17.38
N VAL A 155 -44.94 -2.89 -17.36
CA VAL A 155 -45.79 -2.93 -16.15
C VAL A 155 -45.67 -4.24 -15.37
N ASN A 156 -44.95 -5.23 -15.91
CA ASN A 156 -44.75 -6.53 -15.28
C ASN A 156 -43.29 -6.75 -14.83
N VAL A 157 -42.39 -5.84 -15.19
CA VAL A 157 -40.98 -5.87 -14.82
C VAL A 157 -40.72 -4.82 -13.74
N SER A 158 -40.08 -5.24 -12.65
CA SER A 158 -39.59 -4.33 -11.60
C SER A 158 -38.34 -3.61 -12.06
N HIS A 159 -37.37 -4.37 -12.58
CA HIS A 159 -36.11 -3.89 -13.11
C HIS A 159 -35.45 -4.97 -13.97
N ALA A 160 -34.63 -4.55 -14.93
CA ALA A 160 -33.76 -5.40 -15.71
C ALA A 160 -32.29 -5.08 -15.42
N TYR A 161 -31.56 -6.07 -14.92
CA TYR A 161 -30.11 -5.99 -14.74
C TYR A 161 -29.44 -6.83 -15.83
N THR A 162 -28.74 -6.18 -16.74
CA THR A 162 -28.09 -6.88 -17.87
C THR A 162 -26.59 -6.74 -17.81
N PHE A 163 -25.89 -7.75 -18.32
CA PHE A 163 -24.43 -7.87 -18.15
C PHE A 163 -23.77 -8.04 -19.50
N ASN A 164 -22.86 -7.14 -19.85
CA ASN A 164 -22.22 -7.07 -21.17
C ASN A 164 -23.26 -7.22 -22.30
N ALA A 165 -24.47 -6.70 -22.10
CA ALA A 165 -25.51 -6.82 -23.10
C ALA A 165 -25.18 -5.88 -24.25
N PRO A 166 -25.34 -6.33 -25.51
CA PRO A 166 -25.11 -5.47 -26.66
C PRO A 166 -26.06 -4.27 -26.58
N GLY A 167 -25.51 -3.07 -26.75
CA GLY A 167 -26.30 -1.85 -26.90
C GLY A 167 -27.17 -1.94 -28.15
N VAL A 168 -28.25 -1.18 -28.18
CA VAL A 168 -29.32 -1.38 -29.16
C VAL A 168 -29.67 -0.06 -29.83
N GLY A 169 -29.00 0.21 -30.94
CA GLY A 169 -29.59 1.09 -31.95
C GLY A 169 -30.96 0.57 -32.42
N GLY A 170 -31.44 0.99 -33.59
CA GLY A 170 -32.74 0.56 -34.13
C GLY A 170 -33.03 -0.95 -34.15
N ALA A 171 -32.04 -1.83 -33.91
CA ALA A 171 -32.13 -3.29 -33.82
C ALA A 171 -33.16 -3.85 -32.82
N ILE A 172 -33.22 -3.36 -31.57
CA ILE A 172 -34.23 -3.88 -30.61
C ILE A 172 -35.63 -3.43 -30.99
N VAL A 173 -35.73 -2.19 -31.49
CA VAL A 173 -36.97 -1.62 -32.01
C VAL A 173 -37.41 -2.39 -33.24
N GLU A 174 -36.48 -2.80 -34.11
CA GLU A 174 -36.75 -3.59 -35.31
C GLU A 174 -37.26 -4.99 -34.95
N VAL A 175 -36.63 -5.68 -33.99
CA VAL A 175 -37.12 -6.98 -33.46
C VAL A 175 -38.53 -6.83 -32.92
N LEU A 176 -38.77 -5.80 -32.10
CA LEU A 176 -40.06 -5.56 -31.44
C LEU A 176 -41.14 -5.13 -32.45
N GLN A 177 -40.81 -4.33 -33.45
CA GLN A 177 -41.70 -3.93 -34.55
C GLN A 177 -42.10 -5.12 -35.43
N HIS A 178 -41.15 -6.01 -35.76
CA HIS A 178 -41.41 -7.19 -36.59
C HIS A 178 -42.41 -8.17 -35.95
N ILE A 179 -42.52 -8.17 -34.62
CA ILE A 179 -43.48 -9.00 -33.87
C ILE A 179 -44.72 -8.21 -33.41
N GLY A 180 -44.90 -6.98 -33.90
CA GLY A 180 -46.12 -6.19 -33.73
C GLY A 180 -46.15 -5.23 -32.54
N VAL A 181 -45.02 -4.97 -31.86
CA VAL A 181 -44.93 -3.95 -30.81
C VAL A 181 -44.57 -2.61 -31.44
N THR A 182 -45.55 -1.71 -31.54
CA THR A 182 -45.53 -0.58 -32.49
C THR A 182 -45.36 0.81 -31.87
N GLU A 183 -45.52 0.96 -30.54
CA GLU A 183 -45.18 2.17 -29.79
C GLU A 183 -44.50 1.76 -28.49
N GLN A 184 -43.27 2.23 -28.26
CA GLN A 184 -42.51 1.90 -27.06
C GLN A 184 -41.90 3.17 -26.48
N VAL A 185 -42.44 3.65 -25.37
CA VAL A 185 -41.65 4.48 -24.46
C VAL A 185 -40.58 3.55 -23.91
N ILE A 186 -39.34 3.68 -24.38
CA ILE A 186 -38.22 2.89 -23.87
C ILE A 186 -38.09 3.20 -22.38
N PRO A 187 -38.34 2.25 -21.48
CA PRO A 187 -38.33 2.50 -20.05
C PRO A 187 -36.88 2.44 -19.55
N SER A 188 -36.02 3.34 -20.02
CA SER A 188 -34.59 3.35 -19.69
C SER A 188 -34.31 3.40 -18.19
N SER A 189 -35.25 3.94 -17.39
CA SER A 189 -35.16 3.93 -15.92
C SER A 189 -35.34 2.55 -15.28
N LEU A 190 -35.89 1.57 -16.00
CA LEU A 190 -36.07 0.19 -15.55
C LEU A 190 -34.91 -0.72 -16.00
N ILE A 191 -33.94 -0.22 -16.75
CA ILE A 191 -32.86 -1.02 -17.34
C ILE A 191 -31.52 -0.47 -16.85
N THR A 192 -30.70 -1.35 -16.28
CA THR A 192 -29.31 -1.07 -15.93
C THR A 192 -28.43 -2.08 -16.64
N ASN A 193 -27.49 -1.59 -17.44
CA ASN A 193 -26.54 -2.43 -18.16
C ASN A 193 -25.16 -2.30 -17.51
N ILE A 194 -24.66 -3.40 -16.96
CA ILE A 194 -23.37 -3.49 -16.31
C ILE A 194 -22.35 -3.97 -17.34
N ILE A 195 -21.28 -3.22 -17.55
CA ILE A 195 -20.34 -3.42 -18.66
C ILE A 195 -18.91 -3.47 -18.16
N ALA A 196 -18.14 -4.43 -18.64
CA ALA A 196 -16.70 -4.51 -18.42
C ALA A 196 -15.93 -3.39 -19.13
N HIS A 197 -15.08 -2.66 -18.40
CA HIS A 197 -14.45 -1.42 -18.88
C HIS A 197 -13.11 -1.58 -19.64
N ASN A 198 -12.48 -2.76 -19.61
CA ASN A 198 -11.24 -3.06 -20.31
C ASN A 198 -11.44 -4.35 -21.15
N GLY A 199 -11.13 -4.36 -22.45
CA GLY A 199 -11.23 -5.56 -23.32
C GLY A 199 -12.51 -5.66 -24.17
N PRO A 200 -12.47 -6.35 -25.33
CA PRO A 200 -13.34 -6.05 -26.46
C PRO A 200 -14.79 -6.33 -26.14
N SER A 201 -15.56 -5.25 -26.01
CA SER A 201 -17.00 -5.34 -26.20
C SER A 201 -17.25 -5.67 -27.66
N ILE A 202 -17.74 -6.88 -27.95
CA ILE A 202 -18.14 -7.22 -29.33
C ILE A 202 -19.28 -6.29 -29.80
N ALA A 203 -19.94 -5.56 -28.88
CA ALA A 203 -21.15 -4.80 -29.23
C ALA A 203 -21.45 -3.51 -28.44
N ALA A 204 -20.72 -3.15 -27.38
CA ALA A 204 -20.78 -1.79 -26.81
C ALA A 204 -20.04 -0.85 -27.78
N GLY A 205 -20.75 -0.45 -28.83
CA GLY A 205 -20.20 0.26 -29.98
C GLY A 205 -21.02 0.12 -31.26
N LEU A 206 -21.94 -0.85 -31.34
CA LEU A 206 -22.84 -1.02 -32.49
C LEU A 206 -24.17 -0.22 -32.36
N GLY A 207 -24.32 0.61 -31.31
CA GLY A 207 -25.49 1.46 -31.09
C GLY A 207 -25.53 2.10 -29.70
N TYR A 208 -26.56 2.90 -29.43
CA TYR A 208 -26.82 3.47 -28.11
C TYR A 208 -27.27 2.38 -27.13
N GLU A 209 -26.67 2.30 -25.96
CA GLU A 209 -27.13 1.40 -24.90
C GLU A 209 -28.53 1.80 -24.40
N ILE A 210 -29.38 0.80 -24.11
CA ILE A 210 -30.62 1.06 -23.39
C ILE A 210 -30.37 0.95 -21.90
N GLY A 211 -30.73 2.01 -21.17
CA GLY A 211 -30.61 2.07 -19.74
C GLY A 211 -29.41 2.89 -19.28
N THR A 212 -29.14 2.84 -17.98
CA THR A 212 -27.95 3.50 -17.41
C THR A 212 -26.75 2.54 -17.49
N PRO A 213 -25.69 2.86 -18.27
CA PRO A 213 -24.45 2.12 -18.23
C PRO A 213 -23.82 2.21 -16.85
N VAL A 214 -23.35 1.07 -16.36
CA VAL A 214 -22.55 0.98 -15.14
C VAL A 214 -21.25 0.25 -15.47
N PRO A 215 -20.13 0.97 -15.54
CA PRO A 215 -18.87 0.36 -15.88
C PRO A 215 -18.24 -0.35 -14.68
N ILE A 216 -17.71 -1.55 -14.91
CA ILE A 216 -16.99 -2.34 -13.90
C ILE A 216 -15.60 -2.64 -14.42
N PHE A 217 -14.60 -2.29 -13.62
CA PHE A 217 -13.25 -2.77 -13.83
C PHE A 217 -13.22 -4.29 -13.67
N ILE A 218 -12.58 -4.95 -14.62
CA ILE A 218 -12.26 -6.37 -14.58
C ILE A 218 -10.78 -6.52 -14.90
N GLU A 219 -10.19 -7.64 -14.51
CA GLU A 219 -8.82 -7.96 -14.89
C GLU A 219 -8.63 -7.85 -16.41
N ALA A 220 -7.55 -7.20 -16.83
CA ALA A 220 -7.22 -7.08 -18.24
C ALA A 220 -6.64 -8.42 -18.72
N ALA A 221 -7.28 -9.06 -19.71
CA ALA A 221 -6.65 -10.19 -20.39
C ALA A 221 -5.32 -9.73 -21.00
N ARG A 222 -4.29 -10.59 -20.89
CA ARG A 222 -3.06 -10.46 -21.69
C ARG A 222 -3.44 -10.26 -23.16
N ALA A 223 -2.60 -9.55 -23.93
CA ALA A 223 -2.83 -9.04 -25.28
C ALA A 223 -3.18 -10.06 -26.40
N ASP A 224 -3.74 -11.21 -26.09
CA ASP A 224 -4.11 -12.29 -27.02
C ASP A 224 -5.48 -12.07 -27.71
N GLY A 225 -6.18 -10.96 -27.40
CA GLY A 225 -7.42 -10.58 -28.09
C GLY A 225 -8.62 -11.48 -27.77
N SER A 226 -8.56 -12.24 -26.69
CA SER A 226 -9.61 -13.15 -26.24
C SER A 226 -10.78 -12.44 -25.55
N PHE A 227 -11.98 -13.03 -25.63
CA PHE A 227 -13.22 -12.52 -25.00
C PHE A 227 -13.34 -12.86 -23.49
N HIS A 228 -12.23 -13.06 -22.77
CA HIS A 228 -12.27 -13.35 -21.32
C HIS A 228 -13.04 -12.26 -20.55
N ASN A 229 -12.87 -11.02 -21.00
CA ASN A 229 -13.47 -9.83 -20.45
C ASN A 229 -14.99 -9.73 -20.71
N HIS A 230 -15.50 -10.54 -21.63
CA HIS A 230 -16.93 -10.71 -21.92
C HIS A 230 -17.55 -11.90 -21.16
N GLN A 231 -16.79 -12.66 -20.37
CA GLN A 231 -17.37 -13.79 -19.64
C GLN A 231 -18.16 -13.31 -18.41
N ILE A 232 -19.37 -13.83 -18.24
CA ILE A 232 -20.19 -13.54 -17.05
C ILE A 232 -19.49 -13.95 -15.74
N ALA A 233 -18.65 -14.99 -15.80
CA ALA A 233 -17.85 -15.44 -14.65
C ALA A 233 -16.89 -14.32 -14.17
N THR A 234 -16.04 -13.81 -15.06
CA THR A 234 -15.08 -12.73 -14.77
C THR A 234 -15.76 -11.47 -14.25
N LEU A 235 -16.88 -11.07 -14.86
CA LEU A 235 -17.65 -9.92 -14.37
C LEU A 235 -18.25 -10.17 -12.98
N THR A 236 -18.70 -11.40 -12.70
CA THR A 236 -19.22 -11.79 -11.38
C THR A 236 -18.10 -11.76 -10.34
N ASP A 237 -16.88 -12.17 -10.70
CA ASP A 237 -15.71 -12.16 -9.81
C ASP A 237 -15.30 -10.74 -9.43
N ALA A 238 -15.30 -9.82 -10.40
CA ALA A 238 -15.07 -8.41 -10.12
C ALA A 238 -16.16 -7.83 -9.22
N LEU A 239 -17.43 -8.09 -9.54
CA LEU A 239 -18.56 -7.62 -8.72
C LEU A 239 -18.52 -8.17 -7.29
N ALA A 240 -17.94 -9.35 -7.06
CA ALA A 240 -17.74 -9.89 -5.72
C ALA A 240 -16.78 -9.02 -4.88
N LEU A 241 -15.68 -8.56 -5.48
CA LEU A 241 -14.74 -7.65 -4.82
C LEU A 241 -15.34 -6.25 -4.64
N TYR A 242 -16.04 -5.73 -5.65
CA TYR A 242 -16.77 -4.46 -5.51
C TYR A 242 -17.80 -4.51 -4.37
N ASP A 243 -18.55 -5.60 -4.24
CA ASP A 243 -19.51 -5.80 -3.15
C ASP A 243 -18.82 -5.92 -1.79
N LEU A 244 -17.65 -6.57 -1.72
CA LEU A 244 -16.82 -6.58 -0.52
C LEU A 244 -16.31 -5.18 -0.16
N VAL A 245 -15.78 -4.40 -1.11
CA VAL A 245 -15.31 -3.04 -0.86
C VAL A 245 -16.47 -2.13 -0.41
N ALA A 246 -17.64 -2.26 -1.04
CA ALA A 246 -18.85 -1.54 -0.62
C ALA A 246 -19.36 -1.99 0.76
N THR A 247 -19.02 -3.21 1.20
CA THR A 247 -19.29 -3.66 2.59
C THR A 247 -18.31 -3.01 3.57
N ILE A 248 -17.05 -2.85 3.17
CA ILE A 248 -16.01 -2.21 3.99
C ILE A 248 -16.31 -0.71 4.14
N ASP A 249 -16.56 -0.01 3.03
CA ASP A 249 -16.94 1.41 3.02
C ASP A 249 -18.21 1.65 2.17
N PRO A 250 -19.39 1.71 2.80
CA PRO A 250 -20.67 1.90 2.11
C PRO A 250 -20.86 3.25 1.41
N HIS A 251 -19.93 4.20 1.58
CA HIS A 251 -20.00 5.51 0.96
C HIS A 251 -19.32 5.57 -0.41
N LEU A 252 -18.54 4.55 -0.75
CA LEU A 252 -17.88 4.50 -2.05
C LEU A 252 -18.88 4.14 -3.15
N ASP A 253 -18.81 4.89 -4.24
CA ASP A 253 -19.47 4.56 -5.49
C ASP A 253 -18.53 3.74 -6.39
N ILE A 254 -19.07 3.27 -7.51
CA ILE A 254 -18.33 2.42 -8.46
C ILE A 254 -17.06 3.11 -9.01
N PRO A 255 -17.10 4.39 -9.45
CA PRO A 255 -15.90 5.11 -9.84
C PRO A 255 -14.83 5.17 -8.75
N ALA A 256 -15.21 5.42 -7.49
CA ALA A 256 -14.27 5.47 -6.39
C ALA A 256 -13.65 4.09 -6.10
N ILE A 257 -14.46 3.01 -6.12
CA ILE A 257 -13.96 1.64 -5.96
C ILE A 257 -13.02 1.27 -7.11
N SER A 258 -13.40 1.59 -8.36
CA SER A 258 -12.55 1.34 -9.53
C SER A 258 -11.19 1.99 -9.35
N LYS A 259 -11.16 3.29 -8.99
CA LYS A 259 -9.91 4.01 -8.77
C LYS A 259 -9.03 3.37 -7.69
N ILE A 260 -9.63 2.83 -6.63
CA ILE A 260 -8.91 2.10 -5.59
C ILE A 260 -8.31 0.82 -6.18
N LEU A 261 -9.14 0.00 -6.83
CA LEU A 261 -8.71 -1.29 -7.41
C LEU A 261 -7.67 -1.13 -8.52
N ASP A 262 -7.81 -0.12 -9.37
CA ASP A 262 -6.82 0.27 -10.38
C ASP A 262 -5.47 0.54 -9.72
N ALA A 263 -5.48 1.32 -8.63
CA ALA A 263 -4.26 1.66 -7.92
C ALA A 263 -3.62 0.45 -7.21
N VAL A 264 -4.41 -0.52 -6.73
CA VAL A 264 -3.90 -1.79 -6.14
C VAL A 264 -3.27 -2.71 -7.19
N SER A 265 -3.86 -2.76 -8.37
CA SER A 265 -3.63 -3.84 -9.34
C SER A 265 -2.52 -3.56 -10.35
N ALA A 266 -1.96 -2.36 -10.42
CA ALA A 266 -1.05 -1.91 -11.48
C ALA A 266 0.38 -2.53 -11.54
N ARG A 267 0.42 -3.83 -11.78
CA ARG A 267 1.53 -4.64 -12.29
C ARG A 267 1.03 -5.39 -13.54
N PRO A 268 1.89 -6.10 -14.32
CA PRO A 268 1.51 -6.69 -15.62
C PRO A 268 0.31 -7.66 -15.63
N GLU A 269 -0.26 -8.00 -14.48
CA GLU A 269 -1.37 -8.95 -14.35
C GLU A 269 -2.65 -8.36 -13.72
N ALA A 270 -2.68 -7.09 -13.31
CA ALA A 270 -3.87 -6.35 -12.84
C ALA A 270 -5.03 -7.19 -12.29
N SER A 271 -4.75 -7.97 -11.25
CA SER A 271 -5.66 -9.03 -10.80
C SER A 271 -6.52 -8.62 -9.61
N LEU A 272 -7.70 -9.23 -9.52
CA LEU A 272 -8.63 -9.01 -8.42
C LEU A 272 -8.06 -9.54 -7.08
N GLU A 273 -7.25 -10.59 -7.14
CA GLU A 273 -6.56 -11.20 -6.01
C GLU A 273 -5.61 -10.20 -5.34
N ALA A 274 -4.84 -9.44 -6.13
CA ALA A 274 -3.96 -8.40 -5.58
C ALA A 274 -4.76 -7.31 -4.84
N GLY A 275 -5.92 -6.94 -5.41
CA GLY A 275 -6.92 -6.08 -4.76
C GLY A 275 -7.36 -6.60 -3.39
N LEU A 276 -7.78 -7.87 -3.36
CA LEU A 276 -8.24 -8.56 -2.16
C LEU A 276 -7.12 -8.67 -1.10
N ASP A 277 -5.92 -9.06 -1.52
CA ASP A 277 -4.78 -9.28 -0.64
C ASP A 277 -4.28 -7.98 -0.01
N ALA A 278 -4.24 -6.86 -0.76
CA ALA A 278 -3.88 -5.57 -0.19
C ALA A 278 -4.87 -5.14 0.91
N LEU A 279 -6.18 -5.33 0.67
CA LEU A 279 -7.20 -5.01 1.67
C LEU A 279 -7.10 -5.92 2.90
N ARG A 280 -6.83 -7.22 2.72
CA ARG A 280 -6.60 -8.18 3.82
C ARG A 280 -5.33 -7.84 4.61
N ALA A 281 -4.24 -7.48 3.93
CA ALA A 281 -3.00 -7.10 4.56
C ALA A 281 -3.19 -5.88 5.46
N VAL A 282 -3.90 -4.86 4.97
CA VAL A 282 -4.16 -3.63 5.74
C VAL A 282 -5.16 -3.88 6.87
N ILE A 283 -6.32 -4.52 6.60
CA ILE A 283 -7.39 -4.63 7.60
C ILE A 283 -7.12 -5.76 8.60
N LEU A 284 -6.61 -6.91 8.15
CA LEU A 284 -6.43 -8.10 8.99
C LEU A 284 -4.97 -8.38 9.39
N GLY A 285 -3.99 -7.71 8.77
CA GLY A 285 -2.57 -8.07 8.90
C GLY A 285 -2.19 -9.34 8.12
N ASP A 286 -3.12 -9.90 7.33
CA ASP A 286 -2.92 -11.14 6.59
C ASP A 286 -2.30 -10.87 5.22
N ARG A 287 -1.03 -11.25 5.07
CA ARG A 287 -0.25 -11.08 3.84
C ARG A 287 -0.18 -12.36 3.01
N THR A 288 -1.01 -13.36 3.30
CA THR A 288 -1.00 -14.63 2.57
C THR A 288 -1.53 -14.42 1.15
N PRO A 289 -0.69 -14.60 0.11
CA PRO A 289 -1.13 -14.34 -1.25
C PRO A 289 -2.27 -15.26 -1.65
N THR A 290 -3.30 -14.69 -2.25
CA THR A 290 -4.34 -15.44 -2.95
C THR A 290 -3.73 -15.98 -4.24
N PRO A 291 -3.84 -17.30 -4.51
CA PRO A 291 -3.34 -17.88 -5.75
C PRO A 291 -3.92 -17.16 -6.97
N VAL A 292 -3.06 -16.78 -7.91
CA VAL A 292 -3.47 -16.12 -9.17
C VAL A 292 -3.65 -17.17 -10.26
N GLY A 293 -4.77 -17.13 -10.98
CA GLY A 293 -5.09 -18.02 -12.11
C GLY A 293 -5.68 -17.29 -13.30
N PRO A 294 -5.82 -17.97 -14.45
CA PRO A 294 -6.56 -17.38 -15.57
C PRO A 294 -8.04 -17.23 -15.19
N SER A 295 -8.64 -16.03 -15.31
CA SER A 295 -10.09 -15.92 -15.15
C SER A 295 -10.83 -16.84 -16.11
N GLY A 296 -11.67 -17.72 -15.57
CA GLY A 296 -12.45 -18.64 -16.39
C GLY A 296 -13.13 -19.76 -15.63
N LEU A 297 -13.98 -20.49 -16.36
CA LEU A 297 -14.67 -21.67 -15.86
C LEU A 297 -13.65 -22.77 -15.49
N GLY A 298 -13.69 -23.24 -14.23
CA GLY A 298 -12.87 -24.36 -13.76
C GLY A 298 -11.48 -23.98 -13.24
N ASP A 299 -11.21 -22.69 -12.99
CA ASP A 299 -9.96 -22.25 -12.37
C ASP A 299 -9.88 -22.72 -10.89
N PRO A 300 -8.90 -23.57 -10.51
CA PRO A 300 -8.71 -23.98 -9.12
C PRO A 300 -8.43 -22.80 -8.18
N ASN A 301 -7.97 -21.66 -8.70
CA ASN A 301 -7.68 -20.47 -7.91
C ASN A 301 -8.94 -19.67 -7.56
N ARG A 302 -10.02 -19.84 -8.32
CA ARG A 302 -11.33 -19.21 -8.02
C ARG A 302 -11.91 -19.68 -6.69
N GLU A 303 -11.68 -20.94 -6.31
CA GLU A 303 -12.09 -21.45 -4.98
C GLU A 303 -11.38 -20.67 -3.86
N ALA A 304 -10.07 -20.44 -3.98
CA ALA A 304 -9.31 -19.69 -2.99
C ALA A 304 -9.76 -18.22 -2.92
N TYR A 305 -10.02 -17.59 -4.06
CA TYR A 305 -10.52 -16.22 -4.15
C TYR A 305 -11.85 -16.04 -3.40
N TYR A 306 -12.86 -16.88 -3.66
CA TYR A 306 -14.15 -16.80 -2.97
C TYR A 306 -14.07 -17.19 -1.50
N ALA A 307 -13.25 -18.18 -1.14
CA ALA A 307 -13.01 -18.54 0.26
C ALA A 307 -12.40 -17.35 1.01
N ASN A 308 -11.43 -16.65 0.43
CA ASN A 308 -10.81 -15.48 1.02
C ASN A 308 -11.79 -14.29 1.12
N ILE A 309 -12.64 -14.04 0.12
CA ILE A 309 -13.72 -13.04 0.21
C ILE A 309 -14.67 -13.38 1.35
N ALA A 310 -15.13 -14.64 1.46
CA ALA A 310 -16.06 -15.06 2.50
C ALA A 310 -15.44 -14.94 3.89
N ASN A 311 -14.20 -15.42 4.06
CA ASN A 311 -13.47 -15.33 5.32
C ASN A 311 -13.23 -13.87 5.73
N PHE A 312 -12.85 -13.02 4.78
CA PHE A 312 -12.65 -11.61 5.04
C PHE A 312 -13.98 -10.94 5.43
N ARG A 313 -15.05 -11.16 4.69
CA ARG A 313 -16.38 -10.64 5.05
C ARG A 313 -16.81 -11.06 6.47
N ASN A 314 -16.49 -12.28 6.87
CA ASN A 314 -16.79 -12.77 8.22
C ASN A 314 -15.87 -12.19 9.31
N SER A 315 -14.67 -11.74 8.97
CA SER A 315 -13.74 -11.12 9.92
C SER A 315 -13.96 -9.62 10.09
N LEU A 316 -14.72 -8.98 9.20
CA LEU A 316 -15.24 -7.63 9.41
C LEU A 316 -16.23 -7.68 10.59
N THR A 317 -15.77 -7.33 11.79
CA THR A 317 -16.60 -7.22 13.00
C THR A 317 -17.70 -6.18 12.80
N ALA A 318 -18.80 -6.28 13.56
CA ALA A 318 -19.76 -5.19 13.63
C ALA A 318 -19.08 -3.97 14.28
N GLU A 319 -18.75 -2.98 13.45
CA GLU A 319 -18.01 -1.75 13.74
C GLU A 319 -16.53 -1.98 14.15
N PRO A 320 -15.60 -1.12 13.69
CA PRO A 320 -15.83 0.23 13.15
C PRO A 320 -16.17 0.30 11.65
N ILE A 321 -16.94 1.32 11.27
CA ILE A 321 -17.07 1.80 9.88
C ILE A 321 -15.67 2.14 9.38
N TYR A 322 -15.19 1.36 8.42
CA TYR A 322 -13.95 1.65 7.71
C TYR A 322 -14.19 2.75 6.67
N ARG A 323 -13.15 3.55 6.41
CA ARG A 323 -13.16 4.56 5.34
C ARG A 323 -11.96 4.37 4.43
N LEU A 324 -12.21 4.14 3.14
CA LEU A 324 -11.15 3.91 2.16
C LEU A 324 -10.87 5.19 1.38
N THR A 325 -9.63 5.64 1.44
CA THR A 325 -9.16 6.82 0.72
C THR A 325 -8.08 6.44 -0.27
N SER A 326 -8.35 6.60 -1.57
CA SER A 326 -7.34 6.43 -2.62
C SER A 326 -6.29 7.53 -2.54
N LEU A 327 -5.01 7.14 -2.57
CA LEU A 327 -3.87 8.06 -2.67
C LEU A 327 -3.49 8.37 -4.12
N ALA A 328 -4.05 7.66 -5.09
CA ALA A 328 -3.76 7.85 -6.50
C ALA A 328 -4.16 9.25 -6.98
N GLY A 329 -3.21 9.95 -7.62
CA GLY A 329 -3.39 11.31 -8.12
C GLY A 329 -3.40 12.40 -7.06
N LEU A 330 -3.11 12.08 -5.79
CA LEU A 330 -2.85 13.11 -4.77
C LEU A 330 -1.42 13.66 -4.92
N PRO A 331 -1.19 14.96 -4.67
CA PRO A 331 0.17 15.50 -4.59
C PRO A 331 0.96 14.83 -3.44
N PRO A 332 2.26 14.52 -3.62
CA PRO A 332 3.11 13.98 -2.56
C PRO A 332 3.05 14.80 -1.27
N SER A 333 3.05 16.13 -1.40
CA SER A 333 2.94 17.05 -0.26
C SER A 333 1.66 16.86 0.54
N THR A 334 0.54 16.50 -0.09
CA THR A 334 -0.71 16.22 0.63
C THR A 334 -0.60 14.94 1.45
N VAL A 335 0.02 13.90 0.89
CA VAL A 335 0.23 12.62 1.59
C VAL A 335 1.21 12.81 2.74
N PHE A 336 2.32 13.53 2.53
CA PHE A 336 3.28 13.91 3.55
C PHE A 336 2.64 14.68 4.72
N GLU A 337 1.82 15.69 4.42
CA GLU A 337 1.14 16.51 5.44
C GLU A 337 0.20 15.69 6.33
N GLN A 338 -0.46 14.67 5.77
CA GLN A 338 -1.26 13.73 6.57
C GLN A 338 -0.36 12.77 7.35
N ALA A 339 0.68 12.22 6.72
CA ALA A 339 1.60 11.26 7.33
C ALA A 339 2.40 11.83 8.49
N ARG A 340 2.72 13.13 8.51
CA ARG A 340 3.45 13.76 9.62
C ARG A 340 2.57 14.11 10.83
N ALA A 341 1.25 13.96 10.72
CA ALA A 341 0.35 14.25 11.83
C ALA A 341 0.51 13.19 12.94
N ASP A 342 0.54 13.63 14.19
CA ASP A 342 0.51 12.73 15.36
C ASP A 342 -0.94 12.36 15.70
N THR A 343 -1.59 11.63 14.78
CA THR A 343 -2.98 11.20 14.88
C THR A 343 -3.13 9.75 14.41
N PRO A 344 -4.25 9.07 14.73
CA PRO A 344 -4.52 7.72 14.20
C PRO A 344 -4.53 7.69 12.66
N ASP A 345 -5.05 8.72 12.01
CA ASP A 345 -4.98 8.84 10.55
C ASP A 345 -3.53 9.03 10.10
N GLY A 346 -2.73 9.84 10.80
CA GLY A 346 -1.31 9.99 10.50
C GLY A 346 -0.55 8.67 10.51
N LEU A 347 -0.83 7.77 11.47
CA LEU A 347 -0.30 6.40 11.47
C LEU A 347 -0.75 5.59 10.25
N ALA A 348 -2.00 5.74 9.84
CA ALA A 348 -2.55 5.07 8.66
C ALA A 348 -1.83 5.51 7.37
N TYR A 349 -1.52 6.80 7.25
CA TYR A 349 -0.73 7.35 6.15
C TYR A 349 0.73 6.88 6.20
N ARG A 350 1.38 6.86 7.37
CA ARG A 350 2.74 6.32 7.53
C ARG A 350 2.82 4.84 7.17
N TYR A 351 1.83 4.06 7.57
CA TYR A 351 1.70 2.67 7.14
C TYR A 351 1.60 2.55 5.62
N ALA A 352 0.76 3.39 4.99
CA ALA A 352 0.63 3.36 3.53
C ALA A 352 1.95 3.73 2.82
N LEU A 353 2.73 4.66 3.37
CA LEU A 353 4.05 5.02 2.84
C LEU A 353 5.08 3.89 3.01
N ARG A 354 5.14 3.25 4.20
CA ARG A 354 6.03 2.12 4.47
C ARG A 354 5.81 0.99 3.45
N GLU A 355 4.56 0.56 3.31
CA GLU A 355 4.17 -0.56 2.45
C GLU A 355 3.99 -0.18 0.97
N LEU A 356 4.12 1.11 0.63
CA LEU A 356 3.77 1.67 -0.68
C LEU A 356 2.34 1.30 -1.13
N ASN A 357 1.40 1.35 -0.18
CA ASN A 357 0.00 1.06 -0.43
C ASN A 357 -0.69 2.23 -1.16
N PRO A 358 -1.53 1.94 -2.17
CA PRO A 358 -2.22 2.94 -2.97
C PRO A 358 -3.41 3.63 -2.29
N PHE A 359 -3.75 3.22 -1.06
CA PHE A 359 -4.90 3.72 -0.32
C PHE A 359 -4.63 3.67 1.19
N VAL A 360 -5.44 4.42 1.92
CA VAL A 360 -5.49 4.44 3.39
C VAL A 360 -6.86 3.92 3.84
N VAL A 361 -6.89 3.18 4.96
CA VAL A 361 -8.12 2.68 5.58
C VAL A 361 -8.26 3.26 6.99
N SER A 362 -9.06 4.31 7.17
CA SER A 362 -9.36 4.82 8.52
C SER A 362 -10.32 3.86 9.25
N GLY A 363 -10.28 3.91 10.59
CA GLY A 363 -11.04 3.01 11.47
C GLY A 363 -10.25 1.78 11.94
N ILE A 364 -9.01 1.60 11.45
CA ILE A 364 -8.09 0.59 11.96
C ILE A 364 -7.27 1.19 13.11
N ASP A 365 -7.13 0.44 14.21
CA ASP A 365 -6.12 0.74 15.21
C ASP A 365 -4.74 0.31 14.69
N TYR A 366 -4.08 1.22 13.96
CA TYR A 366 -2.75 0.98 13.42
C TYR A 366 -1.70 0.85 14.53
N GLN A 367 -1.93 1.46 15.69
CA GLN A 367 -0.99 1.37 16.81
C GLN A 367 -0.90 -0.07 17.31
N GLU A 368 -2.04 -0.68 17.62
CA GLU A 368 -2.06 -2.07 18.10
C GLU A 368 -1.78 -3.09 16.99
N ARG A 369 -2.20 -2.82 15.75
CA ARG A 369 -2.16 -3.82 14.67
C ARG A 369 -0.89 -3.81 13.83
N HIS A 370 -0.32 -2.63 13.57
CA HIS A 370 0.72 -2.44 12.55
C HIS A 370 1.96 -1.66 13.03
N ASN A 371 1.97 -1.21 14.29
CA ASN A 371 3.01 -0.38 14.89
C ASN A 371 3.49 -0.91 16.26
N GLN A 372 3.45 -2.23 16.48
CA GLN A 372 3.88 -2.82 17.76
C GLN A 372 5.38 -2.67 18.02
N ASP A 373 6.15 -2.58 16.95
CA ASP A 373 7.60 -2.35 16.92
C ASP A 373 7.98 -0.86 16.87
N ALA A 374 6.98 0.05 16.93
CA ALA A 374 7.16 1.47 16.73
C ALA A 374 7.76 1.87 15.37
N SER A 375 7.75 1.00 14.36
CA SER A 375 8.29 1.26 13.01
C SER A 375 7.56 2.36 12.23
N LEU A 376 6.43 2.85 12.72
CA LEU A 376 5.69 3.99 12.17
C LEU A 376 5.83 5.26 13.03
N ALA A 377 6.68 5.24 14.06
CA ALA A 377 6.92 6.41 14.89
C ALA A 377 7.74 7.47 14.13
N LEU A 378 7.40 8.74 14.36
CA LEU A 378 8.19 9.86 13.87
C LEU A 378 9.51 9.92 14.62
N TYR A 379 10.58 10.18 13.90
CA TYR A 379 11.92 10.34 14.48
C TYR A 379 12.00 11.62 15.31
N ASP A 380 12.46 11.51 16.55
CA ASP A 380 12.78 12.62 17.45
C ASP A 380 14.31 12.78 17.57
N PRO A 381 14.91 13.82 16.97
CA PRO A 381 16.36 14.04 17.03
C PRO A 381 16.88 14.36 18.43
N MET A 382 16.01 14.65 19.40
CA MET A 382 16.42 14.91 20.79
C MET A 382 16.57 13.65 21.62
N THR A 383 15.94 12.54 21.20
CA THR A 383 15.97 11.27 21.93
C THR A 383 16.48 10.10 21.09
N GLY A 384 16.64 10.28 19.77
CA GLY A 384 16.99 9.22 18.82
C GLY A 384 15.88 8.18 18.60
N ASP A 385 14.68 8.40 19.15
CA ASP A 385 13.58 7.45 19.03
C ASP A 385 12.75 7.68 17.77
N GLY A 386 12.16 6.60 17.24
CA GLY A 386 11.35 6.61 16.03
C GLY A 386 12.16 6.30 14.77
N SER A 387 11.47 6.11 13.65
CA SER A 387 12.09 5.65 12.39
C SER A 387 11.87 6.60 11.22
N TRP A 388 10.86 7.48 11.31
CA TRP A 388 10.47 8.33 10.19
C TRP A 388 10.87 9.78 10.40
N THR A 389 11.98 10.19 9.78
CA THR A 389 12.26 11.61 9.64
C THR A 389 11.28 12.28 8.66
N PHE A 390 11.19 13.61 8.71
CA PHE A 390 10.36 14.33 7.76
C PHE A 390 10.92 14.28 6.33
N VAL A 391 12.23 14.12 6.16
CA VAL A 391 12.84 13.95 4.83
C VAL A 391 12.44 12.59 4.27
N ALA A 392 12.63 11.51 5.04
CA ALA A 392 12.22 10.16 4.68
C ALA A 392 10.73 10.08 4.30
N LEU A 393 9.84 10.70 5.10
CA LEU A 393 8.40 10.72 4.80
C LEU A 393 8.07 11.47 3.51
N SER A 394 8.72 12.61 3.27
CA SER A 394 8.50 13.41 2.06
C SER A 394 8.92 12.62 0.82
N ASP A 395 10.10 12.00 0.87
CA ASP A 395 10.62 11.21 -0.25
C ASP A 395 9.82 9.95 -0.47
N ARG A 396 9.38 9.26 0.60
CA ARG A 396 8.53 8.08 0.49
C ARG A 396 7.17 8.42 -0.12
N ALA A 397 6.62 9.60 0.19
CA ALA A 397 5.40 10.10 -0.46
C ALA A 397 5.61 10.41 -1.95
N ALA A 398 6.77 10.95 -2.33
CA ALA A 398 7.13 11.18 -3.72
C ALA A 398 7.31 9.86 -4.48
N LEU A 399 8.03 8.89 -3.91
CA LEU A 399 8.19 7.53 -4.43
C LEU A 399 6.83 6.85 -4.66
N LEU A 400 5.93 6.92 -3.67
CA LEU A 400 4.58 6.37 -3.81
C LEU A 400 3.83 7.04 -4.97
N ALA A 401 3.85 8.38 -5.06
CA ALA A 401 3.22 9.08 -6.17
C ALA A 401 3.82 8.69 -7.53
N GLU A 402 5.12 8.44 -7.59
CA GLU A 402 5.78 7.95 -8.79
C GLU A 402 5.31 6.56 -9.18
N ARG A 403 5.21 5.65 -8.21
CA ARG A 403 4.62 4.33 -8.40
C ARG A 403 3.18 4.45 -8.90
N LEU A 404 2.34 5.25 -8.26
CA LEU A 404 0.94 5.45 -8.66
C LEU A 404 0.80 6.19 -9.99
N GLY A 405 1.79 6.99 -10.40
CA GLY A 405 1.82 7.68 -11.67
C GLY A 405 2.15 6.75 -12.85
N VAL A 406 3.10 5.84 -12.68
CA VAL A 406 3.35 4.74 -13.64
C VAL A 406 2.07 3.91 -13.82
N ASN A 407 1.39 3.62 -12.71
CA ASN A 407 0.13 2.87 -12.63
C ASN A 407 -1.09 3.56 -13.28
N ALA A 408 -0.99 4.83 -13.66
CA ALA A 408 -2.09 5.56 -14.33
C ALA A 408 -1.89 5.65 -15.85
N ILE A 409 -0.69 5.35 -16.35
CA ILE A 409 -0.29 5.56 -17.74
C ILE A 409 -0.22 4.24 -18.53
N ASP A 410 -0.04 3.11 -17.86
CA ASP A 410 -0.13 1.75 -18.43
C ASP A 410 -1.53 1.40 -19.00
N GLY A 411 -2.59 2.11 -18.59
CA GLY A 411 -3.90 2.11 -19.24
C GLY A 411 -3.97 2.83 -20.60
N VAL A 412 -2.92 3.53 -21.03
CA VAL A 412 -2.85 4.23 -22.31
C VAL A 412 -1.62 3.75 -23.07
N GLY A 413 -1.82 2.85 -24.04
CA GLY A 413 -0.77 2.43 -24.95
C GLY A 413 -0.02 3.65 -25.51
N SER A 414 1.28 3.73 -25.21
CA SER A 414 2.24 4.82 -25.47
C SER A 414 2.30 5.97 -24.44
N VAL A 415 3.24 5.84 -23.51
CA VAL A 415 3.84 6.96 -22.76
C VAL A 415 4.43 7.99 -23.73
N PRO A 416 4.05 9.28 -23.68
CA PRO A 416 5.02 10.33 -23.90
C PRO A 416 5.93 10.33 -22.67
N PHE A 417 7.10 9.71 -22.78
CA PHE A 417 8.16 9.86 -21.80
C PHE A 417 8.46 11.35 -21.64
N ASN A 418 7.98 11.98 -20.57
CA ASN A 418 8.54 13.25 -20.13
C ASN A 418 9.93 12.94 -19.57
N ASN A 419 10.93 13.10 -20.44
CA ASN A 419 12.36 12.92 -20.24
C ASN A 419 13.01 14.00 -19.34
N SER A 420 12.24 14.61 -18.44
CA SER A 420 12.71 15.69 -17.57
C SER A 420 12.42 15.39 -16.10
N ARG A 421 12.60 14.13 -15.68
CA ARG A 421 12.56 13.80 -14.25
C ARG A 421 13.96 14.01 -13.67
N PRO A 422 14.16 15.02 -12.80
CA PRO A 422 15.48 15.29 -12.22
C PRO A 422 15.92 14.19 -11.26
N THR A 423 14.96 13.50 -10.61
CA THR A 423 15.25 12.52 -9.56
C THR A 423 14.99 11.10 -10.03
N ARG A 424 15.93 10.19 -9.73
CA ARG A 424 15.77 8.75 -9.82
C ARG A 424 15.40 8.21 -8.45
N TYR A 425 14.43 7.32 -8.40
CA TYR A 425 13.97 6.68 -7.17
C TYR A 425 14.21 5.17 -7.25
N VAL A 426 14.76 4.59 -6.19
CA VAL A 426 14.97 3.14 -6.07
C VAL A 426 14.45 2.70 -4.70
N ASP A 427 13.68 1.62 -4.66
CA ASP A 427 13.26 0.95 -3.43
C ASP A 427 13.62 -0.53 -3.51
N LEU A 428 14.69 -0.92 -2.80
CA LEU A 428 15.22 -2.28 -2.82
C LEU A 428 14.21 -3.27 -2.23
N ALA A 429 13.47 -2.87 -1.19
CA ALA A 429 12.46 -3.70 -0.54
C ALA A 429 11.36 -4.18 -1.49
N SER A 430 10.79 -3.29 -2.32
CA SER A 430 9.76 -3.67 -3.31
C SER A 430 10.29 -4.01 -4.70
N GLY A 431 11.57 -3.72 -4.96
CA GLY A 431 12.20 -3.81 -6.28
C GLY A 431 11.69 -2.76 -7.27
N PHE A 432 11.06 -1.69 -6.79
CA PHE A 432 10.51 -0.63 -7.63
C PHE A 432 11.58 0.41 -7.96
N GLU A 433 11.61 0.85 -9.23
CA GLU A 433 12.52 1.88 -9.70
C GLU A 433 11.77 2.84 -10.63
N ALA A 434 11.96 4.15 -10.42
CA ALA A 434 11.38 5.20 -11.26
C ALA A 434 12.44 6.23 -11.64
N GLY A 435 12.27 6.83 -12.83
CA GLY A 435 13.28 7.75 -13.37
C GLY A 435 14.55 7.00 -13.73
N THR A 436 14.47 6.07 -14.68
CA THR A 436 15.62 5.29 -15.19
C THR A 436 16.21 5.84 -16.49
N THR A 437 15.68 6.97 -16.99
CA THR A 437 16.07 7.59 -18.26
C THR A 437 17.04 8.75 -18.05
N PHE A 438 18.32 8.51 -18.29
CA PHE A 438 19.40 9.50 -18.15
C PHE A 438 19.23 10.78 -18.98
N PRO A 439 19.77 11.93 -18.51
CA PRO A 439 20.49 12.13 -17.24
C PRO A 439 19.56 12.59 -16.10
N HIS A 440 19.72 11.97 -14.93
CA HIS A 440 19.13 12.44 -13.65
C HIS A 440 20.16 13.27 -12.90
N THR A 441 19.69 14.22 -12.11
CA THR A 441 20.51 15.08 -11.28
C THR A 441 20.49 14.69 -9.82
N ASN A 442 19.62 13.79 -9.35
CA ASN A 442 19.55 13.36 -7.95
C ASN A 442 19.07 11.90 -7.91
N ASP A 443 19.51 11.15 -6.91
CA ASP A 443 19.10 9.79 -6.59
C ASP A 443 18.45 9.78 -5.19
N VAL A 444 17.32 9.07 -5.06
CA VAL A 444 16.66 8.79 -3.78
C VAL A 444 16.56 7.28 -3.64
N LEU A 445 17.32 6.73 -2.71
CA LEU A 445 17.55 5.30 -2.57
C LEU A 445 17.03 4.81 -1.21
N PHE A 446 16.09 3.87 -1.23
CA PHE A 446 15.62 3.17 -0.05
C PHE A 446 16.15 1.74 -0.07
N GLY A 447 16.86 1.37 0.99
CA GLY A 447 17.27 0.01 1.26
C GLY A 447 16.12 -0.87 1.72
N SER A 448 16.50 -2.03 2.25
CA SER A 448 15.63 -3.13 2.61
C SER A 448 15.58 -3.29 4.12
N ALA A 449 15.26 -4.49 4.59
CA ALA A 449 15.25 -4.80 6.02
C ALA A 449 16.42 -5.72 6.41
N GLY A 450 17.40 -5.92 5.53
CA GLY A 450 18.65 -6.57 5.84
C GLY A 450 19.82 -5.91 5.10
N ASP A 451 21.04 -6.36 5.40
CA ASP A 451 22.30 -5.72 5.03
C ASP A 451 22.42 -5.31 3.54
N ASP A 452 22.38 -4.00 3.28
CA ASP A 452 22.50 -3.38 1.98
C ASP A 452 23.90 -2.77 1.77
N ARG A 453 24.79 -3.60 1.24
CA ARG A 453 26.21 -3.24 1.04
C ARG A 453 26.51 -2.36 -0.17
N ALA A 454 25.48 -1.82 -0.83
CA ALA A 454 25.62 -1.14 -2.13
C ALA A 454 24.59 0.00 -2.34
N LEU A 455 24.26 0.76 -1.28
CA LEU A 455 23.51 1.99 -1.42
C LEU A 455 24.46 3.13 -1.80
N GLU A 456 24.60 3.38 -3.10
CA GLU A 456 25.56 4.33 -3.66
C GLU A 456 24.86 5.44 -4.45
N GLY A 457 25.06 6.68 -4.02
CA GLY A 457 24.78 7.91 -4.74
C GLY A 457 25.79 8.19 -5.86
N ARG A 458 25.82 9.44 -6.33
CA ARG A 458 26.58 9.95 -7.48
C ARG A 458 27.13 11.34 -7.17
N ASP A 459 27.51 12.10 -8.19
CA ASP A 459 28.10 13.45 -8.04
C ASP A 459 27.05 14.55 -7.78
N HIS A 460 25.85 14.22 -7.29
CA HIS A 460 24.80 15.18 -7.02
C HIS A 460 24.13 14.98 -5.65
N ASP A 461 23.27 15.94 -5.27
CA ASP A 461 22.57 15.94 -3.98
C ASP A 461 21.59 14.75 -3.87
N ASP A 462 22.02 13.69 -3.21
CA ASP A 462 21.33 12.41 -3.13
C ASP A 462 20.79 12.12 -1.73
N HIS A 463 19.68 11.38 -1.65
CA HIS A 463 19.09 10.94 -0.40
C HIS A 463 19.14 9.42 -0.29
N LEU A 464 19.79 8.89 0.75
CA LEU A 464 20.00 7.46 0.96
C LEU A 464 19.43 7.05 2.32
N TYR A 465 18.66 5.97 2.34
CA TYR A 465 18.05 5.40 3.54
C TYR A 465 18.40 3.91 3.61
N GLY A 466 19.13 3.47 4.64
CA GLY A 466 19.53 2.07 4.85
C GLY A 466 18.34 1.16 5.12
N GLY A 467 17.60 1.47 6.18
CA GLY A 467 16.35 0.80 6.51
C GLY A 467 16.55 -0.11 7.71
N GLY A 468 16.71 -1.41 7.50
CA GLY A 468 17.09 -2.30 8.59
C GLY A 468 18.24 -3.20 8.19
N GLY A 469 19.03 -3.63 9.16
CA GLY A 469 20.24 -4.44 8.92
C GLY A 469 21.49 -3.57 8.91
N ASP A 470 22.66 -4.20 8.77
CA ASP A 470 23.94 -3.49 8.82
C ASP A 470 24.30 -2.98 7.40
N ASP A 471 24.09 -1.69 7.16
CA ASP A 471 24.11 -1.10 5.83
C ASP A 471 25.39 -0.31 5.52
N ILE A 472 25.68 -0.14 4.22
CA ILE A 472 26.78 0.71 3.74
C ILE A 472 26.21 1.74 2.77
N LEU A 473 26.20 3.00 3.21
CA LEU A 473 25.68 4.14 2.46
C LEU A 473 26.83 5.03 1.97
N ARG A 474 26.81 5.40 0.69
CA ARG A 474 27.84 6.26 0.07
C ARG A 474 27.19 7.38 -0.74
N GLY A 475 27.26 8.62 -0.27
CA GLY A 475 26.72 9.80 -0.96
C GLY A 475 27.51 10.14 -2.23
N ALA A 476 28.83 10.06 -2.13
CA ALA A 476 29.81 10.37 -3.17
C ALA A 476 30.09 11.86 -3.34
N GLY A 477 29.35 12.60 -4.17
CA GLY A 477 29.58 14.05 -4.28
C GLY A 477 28.29 14.81 -4.40
N GLY A 478 28.22 16.04 -3.90
CA GLY A 478 26.95 16.75 -3.78
C GLY A 478 26.65 17.01 -2.31
N GLN A 479 25.53 17.66 -2.03
CA GLN A 479 25.05 17.79 -0.64
C GLN A 479 24.10 16.65 -0.35
N ASP A 480 24.62 15.62 0.30
CA ASP A 480 23.93 14.35 0.48
C ASP A 480 23.22 14.27 1.83
N TYR A 481 22.16 13.46 1.86
CA TYR A 481 21.39 13.17 3.04
C TYR A 481 21.33 11.65 3.25
N LEU A 482 22.01 11.15 4.29
CA LEU A 482 22.15 9.74 4.58
C LEU A 482 21.50 9.40 5.92
N GLU A 483 20.66 8.36 5.93
CA GLU A 483 20.07 7.77 7.13
C GLU A 483 20.40 6.28 7.21
N GLY A 484 21.11 5.84 8.25
CA GLY A 484 21.36 4.42 8.53
C GLY A 484 20.07 3.69 8.87
N ASN A 485 19.37 4.19 9.89
CA ASN A 485 18.14 3.65 10.48
C ASN A 485 18.43 2.54 11.50
N ASP A 486 17.94 1.31 11.32
CA ASP A 486 18.13 0.22 12.29
C ASP A 486 19.31 -0.67 11.88
N GLY A 487 20.42 -0.68 12.64
CA GLY A 487 21.55 -1.57 12.36
C GLY A 487 22.89 -0.95 12.74
N ASP A 488 23.97 -1.71 12.62
CA ASP A 488 25.32 -1.14 12.76
C ASP A 488 25.79 -0.64 11.37
N ASP A 489 25.59 0.65 11.08
CA ASP A 489 25.73 1.18 9.73
C ASP A 489 27.07 1.88 9.45
N GLU A 490 27.51 1.87 8.19
CA GLU A 490 28.62 2.68 7.69
C GLU A 490 28.14 3.75 6.71
N LEU A 491 28.16 5.02 7.14
CA LEU A 491 27.71 6.18 6.37
C LEU A 491 28.91 7.00 5.89
N PHE A 492 29.05 7.14 4.56
CA PHE A 492 30.11 7.93 3.92
C PHE A 492 29.47 9.06 3.09
N GLY A 493 29.57 10.32 3.55
CA GLY A 493 29.06 11.50 2.84
C GLY A 493 29.80 11.71 1.52
N GLY A 494 31.10 12.00 1.62
CA GLY A 494 31.99 12.05 0.46
C GLY A 494 32.48 13.47 0.23
N SER A 495 32.00 14.16 -0.80
CA SER A 495 32.38 15.55 -1.06
C SER A 495 31.18 16.47 -1.11
N GLY A 496 31.11 17.46 -0.21
CA GLY A 496 30.00 18.40 -0.20
C GLY A 496 29.73 19.02 1.15
N GLN A 497 28.45 19.15 1.49
CA GLN A 497 28.02 19.51 2.85
C GLN A 497 26.88 18.56 3.17
N ASP A 498 27.22 17.49 3.87
CA ASP A 498 26.37 16.32 3.99
C ASP A 498 25.69 16.29 5.36
N ILE A 499 24.57 15.58 5.42
CA ILE A 499 23.84 15.28 6.65
C ILE A 499 23.79 13.77 6.80
N LEU A 500 24.39 13.25 7.87
CA LEU A 500 24.44 11.83 8.18
C LEU A 500 23.73 11.59 9.52
N LEU A 501 22.74 10.69 9.52
CA LEU A 501 22.01 10.24 10.70
C LEU A 501 22.16 8.72 10.83
N GLY A 502 22.90 8.22 11.82
CA GLY A 502 23.04 6.79 12.10
C GLY A 502 21.71 6.18 12.57
N GLN A 503 21.09 6.83 13.57
CA GLN A 503 19.88 6.44 14.28
C GLN A 503 20.09 5.32 15.30
N ARG A 504 19.81 4.05 15.01
CA ARG A 504 19.83 2.96 16.01
C ARG A 504 20.89 1.95 15.64
N GLY A 505 21.80 1.69 16.56
CA GLY A 505 22.86 0.70 16.41
C GLY A 505 24.20 1.38 16.48
N ARG A 506 25.28 0.63 16.27
CA ARG A 506 26.63 1.16 16.37
C ARG A 506 27.11 1.63 15.00
N ASP A 507 27.06 2.93 14.80
CA ASP A 507 27.27 3.52 13.49
C ASP A 507 28.68 4.08 13.33
N THR A 508 29.15 4.07 12.09
CA THR A 508 30.36 4.79 11.66
C THR A 508 29.97 5.87 10.67
N LEU A 509 30.18 7.13 11.05
CA LEU A 509 29.83 8.30 10.27
C LEU A 509 31.11 9.01 9.81
N ASP A 510 31.30 9.08 8.50
CA ASP A 510 32.39 9.81 7.84
C ASP A 510 31.79 10.81 6.86
N GLY A 511 31.78 12.10 7.23
CA GLY A 511 31.31 13.17 6.35
C GLY A 511 32.17 13.33 5.09
N GLY A 512 33.44 12.93 5.16
CA GLY A 512 34.41 13.20 4.11
C GLY A 512 34.73 14.69 4.02
N SER A 513 35.01 15.18 2.81
CA SER A 513 35.36 16.58 2.62
C SER A 513 34.10 17.45 2.62
N GLY A 514 33.97 18.35 3.58
CA GLY A 514 32.80 19.19 3.61
C GLY A 514 32.68 19.96 4.89
N ALA A 515 31.53 20.59 5.13
CA ALA A 515 31.22 21.08 6.47
C ALA A 515 29.95 20.35 6.90
N ASP A 516 30.17 19.16 7.44
CA ASP A 516 29.14 18.13 7.51
C ASP A 516 28.44 18.11 8.86
N ARG A 517 27.24 17.56 8.90
CA ARG A 517 26.47 17.35 10.13
C ARG A 517 26.26 15.87 10.33
N MET A 518 26.75 15.36 11.44
CA MET A 518 26.68 13.94 11.78
C MET A 518 25.97 13.79 13.12
N SER A 519 25.04 12.83 13.19
CA SER A 519 24.36 12.40 14.41
C SER A 519 24.33 10.87 14.42
N GLY A 520 24.94 10.26 15.43
CA GLY A 520 25.09 8.82 15.62
C GLY A 520 23.78 8.25 16.11
N GLY A 521 23.38 8.59 17.33
CA GLY A 521 22.06 8.31 17.84
C GLY A 521 22.09 7.36 19.03
N HIS A 522 21.33 6.27 18.99
CA HIS A 522 21.41 5.21 20.00
C HIS A 522 22.51 4.22 19.61
N GLY A 523 23.59 4.13 20.35
CA GLY A 523 24.71 3.26 20.01
C GLY A 523 26.02 3.74 20.61
N ASP A 524 27.09 2.96 20.41
CA ASP A 524 28.45 3.41 20.71
C ASP A 524 29.11 3.82 19.38
N ASP A 525 28.85 5.04 18.94
CA ASP A 525 29.08 5.49 17.57
C ASP A 525 30.51 6.01 17.33
N LEU A 526 30.90 6.03 16.05
CA LEU A 526 32.18 6.53 15.58
C LEU A 526 32.00 7.67 14.58
N TYR A 527 32.47 8.85 14.94
CA TYR A 527 32.55 10.02 14.06
C TYR A 527 33.95 10.21 13.51
N ILE A 528 34.07 10.33 12.19
CA ILE A 528 35.30 10.69 11.51
C ILE A 528 35.18 12.15 11.06
N VAL A 529 36.01 13.02 11.66
CA VAL A 529 36.00 14.47 11.41
C VAL A 529 37.29 14.88 10.71
N ASP A 530 37.20 15.23 9.44
CA ASP A 530 38.37 15.62 8.64
C ASP A 530 38.41 17.11 8.29
N HIS A 531 37.30 17.82 8.52
CA HIS A 531 37.18 19.23 8.24
C HIS A 531 36.71 20.02 9.47
N ALA A 532 37.22 21.25 9.60
CA ALA A 532 36.97 22.09 10.79
C ALA A 532 35.52 22.61 10.89
N GLY A 533 34.74 22.44 9.82
CA GLY A 533 33.32 22.80 9.76
C GLY A 533 32.38 21.67 10.21
N ASP A 534 32.90 20.46 10.44
CA ASP A 534 32.08 19.30 10.77
C ASP A 534 31.53 19.41 12.19
N VAL A 535 30.31 18.92 12.36
CA VAL A 535 29.58 18.93 13.62
C VAL A 535 29.09 17.53 13.93
N ALA A 536 29.67 16.91 14.96
CA ALA A 536 29.13 15.72 15.59
C ALA A 536 28.15 16.12 16.71
N THR A 537 26.94 15.57 16.67
CA THR A 537 25.84 15.86 17.60
C THR A 537 25.35 14.60 18.26
N GLU A 538 25.26 14.61 19.59
CA GLU A 538 24.76 13.50 20.39
C GLU A 538 23.72 13.95 21.42
N PHE A 539 22.89 13.00 21.85
CA PHE A 539 21.89 13.20 22.89
C PHE A 539 22.22 12.45 24.20
N GLU A 540 21.51 12.82 25.28
CA GLU A 540 21.70 12.19 26.58
C GLU A 540 21.26 10.72 26.54
N GLY A 541 22.22 9.81 26.74
CA GLY A 541 21.94 8.37 26.73
C GLY A 541 22.04 7.71 25.35
N GLY A 542 22.62 8.40 24.35
CA GLY A 542 22.95 7.82 23.04
C GLY A 542 23.91 6.64 23.15
N GLY A 543 24.99 6.80 23.91
CA GLY A 543 25.84 5.69 24.33
C GLY A 543 27.19 6.20 24.80
N ARG A 544 28.28 5.52 24.39
CA ARG A 544 29.65 5.97 24.63
C ARG A 544 30.38 6.14 23.31
N ASP A 545 30.45 7.38 22.88
CA ASP A 545 30.75 7.70 21.49
C ASP A 545 32.20 8.17 21.30
N GLN A 546 32.74 7.90 20.12
CA GLN A 546 34.10 8.21 19.74
C GLN A 546 34.16 9.20 18.58
N VAL A 547 34.95 10.26 18.75
CA VAL A 547 35.41 11.10 17.65
C VAL A 547 36.84 10.72 17.27
N GLN A 548 37.08 10.45 15.99
CA GLN A 548 38.41 10.42 15.38
C GLN A 548 38.55 11.65 14.50
N SER A 549 39.57 12.49 14.75
CA SER A 549 39.74 13.71 13.96
C SER A 549 41.13 13.93 13.41
N ALA A 550 41.17 14.34 12.14
CA ALA A 550 42.37 14.84 11.47
C ALA A 550 42.58 16.37 11.62
N VAL A 551 41.66 17.06 12.30
CA VAL A 551 41.70 18.50 12.59
C VAL A 551 41.61 18.77 14.09
N GLY A 552 41.90 20.01 14.49
CA GLY A 552 41.74 20.45 15.88
C GLY A 552 40.30 20.89 16.12
N LEU A 553 39.66 20.38 17.17
CA LEU A 553 38.29 20.74 17.55
C LEU A 553 38.03 20.60 19.06
N ARG A 554 36.90 21.14 19.49
CA ARG A 554 36.33 20.93 20.82
C ARG A 554 35.14 19.99 20.70
N LEU A 555 35.10 18.93 21.50
CA LEU A 555 33.97 18.00 21.53
C LEU A 555 32.67 18.74 21.89
N SER A 556 31.60 18.42 21.17
CA SER A 556 30.22 18.73 21.57
C SER A 556 29.86 18.03 22.88
N SER A 557 28.74 18.40 23.51
CA SER A 557 28.19 17.63 24.66
C SER A 557 27.90 16.18 24.27
N HIS A 558 27.91 15.28 25.26
CA HIS A 558 27.57 13.84 25.11
C HIS A 558 28.55 13.03 24.24
N LEU A 559 29.76 13.53 24.02
CA LEU A 559 30.84 12.77 23.38
C LEU A 559 31.93 12.45 24.42
N GLU A 560 32.36 11.19 24.53
CA GLU A 560 33.23 10.72 25.61
C GLU A 560 34.68 10.46 25.16
N ASP A 561 34.86 9.78 24.02
CA ASP A 561 36.17 9.37 23.52
C ASP A 561 36.63 10.28 22.37
N PHE A 562 37.88 10.74 22.44
CA PHE A 562 38.47 11.54 21.36
C PHE A 562 39.86 11.06 20.99
N THR A 563 40.04 10.67 19.73
CA THR A 563 41.34 10.32 19.17
C THR A 563 41.75 11.32 18.10
N LEU A 564 42.88 12.00 18.30
CA LEU A 564 43.52 12.78 17.25
C LEU A 564 44.30 11.86 16.32
N MET A 565 44.10 12.05 15.03
CA MET A 565 44.73 11.29 13.95
C MET A 565 45.91 12.07 13.33
N GLY A 566 46.71 11.39 12.52
CA GLY A 566 47.83 12.00 11.79
C GLY A 566 49.04 12.38 12.65
N THR A 567 49.87 13.29 12.13
CA THR A 567 51.11 13.76 12.79
C THR A 567 51.21 15.28 12.89
N ALA A 568 50.15 15.99 12.51
CA ALA A 568 50.09 17.45 12.60
C ALA A 568 49.93 17.91 14.05
N ASP A 569 50.33 19.14 14.33
CA ASP A 569 50.19 19.77 15.64
C ASP A 569 48.71 20.18 15.84
N LEU A 570 47.92 19.27 16.40
CA LEU A 570 46.47 19.44 16.59
C LEU A 570 46.10 19.65 18.05
N ALA A 571 45.16 20.56 18.30
CA ALA A 571 44.56 20.78 19.61
C ALA A 571 43.22 20.04 19.70
N GLY A 572 43.13 19.06 20.60
CA GLY A 572 41.87 18.40 20.95
C GLY A 572 41.39 18.88 22.32
N ILE A 573 40.19 19.44 22.38
CA ILE A 573 39.60 19.99 23.61
C ILE A 573 38.37 19.16 23.99
N GLY A 574 38.31 18.68 25.24
CA GLY A 574 37.12 17.99 25.76
C GLY A 574 35.93 18.92 26.05
N ASN A 575 34.81 18.32 26.47
CA ASN A 575 33.60 18.98 26.96
C ASN A 575 33.54 18.98 28.50
N GLU A 576 32.35 19.08 29.09
CA GLU A 576 32.15 19.11 30.56
C GLU A 576 32.05 17.70 31.20
N LEU A 577 32.10 16.64 30.39
CA LEU A 577 32.05 15.23 30.81
C LEU A 577 33.46 14.69 31.12
N ASP A 578 33.51 13.44 31.61
CA ASP A 578 34.75 12.70 31.82
C ASP A 578 35.31 12.19 30.47
N ASN A 579 35.92 13.07 29.67
CA ASN A 579 36.45 12.68 28.36
C ASN A 579 37.75 11.88 28.45
N HIS A 580 37.90 10.90 27.57
CA HIS A 580 39.14 10.17 27.33
C HIS A 580 39.76 10.60 26.00
N ILE A 581 40.83 11.41 26.08
CA ILE A 581 41.49 12.00 24.92
C ILE A 581 42.83 11.32 24.65
N LYS A 582 42.96 10.75 23.45
CA LYS A 582 44.20 10.19 22.90
C LYS A 582 44.76 11.15 21.86
N GLY A 583 45.90 11.78 22.18
CA GLY A 583 46.62 12.65 21.25
C GLY A 583 47.29 11.88 20.10
N ASN A 584 47.78 12.64 19.13
CA ASN A 584 48.54 12.13 17.99
C ASN A 584 50.07 12.30 18.20
N GLY A 585 50.87 12.02 17.16
CA GLY A 585 52.33 12.17 17.20
C GLY A 585 52.83 13.61 17.01
N GLY A 586 51.94 14.59 16.88
CA GLY A 586 52.27 16.01 16.69
C GLY A 586 52.84 16.66 17.96
N ALA A 587 53.49 17.80 17.79
CA ALA A 587 53.96 18.61 18.91
C ALA A 587 52.78 19.23 19.64
N ILE A 588 52.76 19.10 20.97
CA ILE A 588 51.73 19.74 21.80
C ILE A 588 52.14 21.18 22.05
N ASP A 589 51.51 22.12 21.34
CA ASP A 589 51.66 23.55 21.61
C ASP A 589 50.61 23.96 22.66
N TRP A 590 50.97 23.86 23.95
CA TRP A 590 50.16 24.45 25.01
C TRP A 590 50.28 25.97 24.89
N PRO A 591 49.20 26.73 24.60
CA PRO A 591 49.28 28.18 24.63
C PRO A 591 49.64 28.58 26.05
N ALA A 592 50.84 29.11 26.20
CA ALA A 592 51.29 29.63 27.46
C ALA A 592 50.38 30.82 27.82
N TRP A 593 49.75 30.75 29.00
CA TRP A 593 49.09 31.84 29.73
C TRP A 593 47.64 32.19 29.35
N GLU A 594 46.67 31.44 29.91
CA GLU A 594 45.54 31.91 30.76
C GLU A 594 44.40 30.86 30.80
N VAL A 595 44.44 29.94 31.77
CA VAL A 595 43.23 29.28 32.27
C VAL A 595 43.36 29.14 33.78
N PRO A 596 42.45 29.70 34.61
CA PRO A 596 42.35 29.28 35.99
C PRO A 596 41.76 27.87 36.02
N ILE A 597 42.61 26.84 36.09
CA ILE A 597 42.16 25.48 36.37
C ILE A 597 41.67 25.45 37.82
N SER A 598 40.35 25.49 38.03
CA SER A 598 39.75 25.18 39.33
C SER A 598 39.64 23.66 39.46
N TRP A 599 40.57 23.04 40.18
CA TRP A 599 40.44 21.65 40.60
C TRP A 599 39.36 21.53 41.68
N ARG A 600 38.20 20.94 41.37
CA ARG A 600 37.39 20.28 42.40
C ARG A 600 37.80 18.82 42.43
N VAL A 601 38.56 18.45 43.46
CA VAL A 601 38.88 17.05 43.74
C VAL A 601 37.62 16.40 44.31
N GLY A 602 36.81 15.79 43.43
CA GLY A 602 35.88 14.74 43.83
C GLY A 602 36.68 13.48 44.14
N TRP A 603 36.30 12.73 45.18
CA TRP A 603 36.96 11.48 45.54
C TRP A 603 36.66 10.41 44.49
N GLY A 604 37.45 10.40 43.41
CA GLY A 604 37.41 9.44 42.31
C GLY A 604 38.81 9.35 41.68
N SER A 605 39.28 8.14 41.42
CA SER A 605 40.69 7.87 41.13
C SER A 605 41.06 8.24 39.68
N ILE A 606 41.98 9.18 39.47
CA ILE A 606 42.59 9.42 38.15
C ILE A 606 43.58 8.29 37.84
N ARG A 607 43.36 7.52 36.77
CA ARG A 607 44.38 6.65 36.16
C ARG A 607 44.92 7.29 34.90
N MET A 608 46.12 7.84 34.99
CA MET A 608 46.86 8.38 33.85
C MET A 608 47.88 7.32 33.40
N SER A 609 47.66 6.68 32.25
CA SER A 609 48.64 5.77 31.63
C SER A 609 49.44 6.54 30.59
N ILE A 610 50.59 7.11 30.99
CA ILE A 610 51.60 7.56 30.03
C ILE A 610 52.38 6.32 29.57
N ILE A 611 52.30 5.96 28.29
CA ILE A 611 53.23 5.03 27.65
C ILE A 611 54.32 5.88 26.96
N PRO A 612 55.56 5.94 27.47
CA PRO A 612 56.62 6.66 26.78
C PRO A 612 57.18 5.78 25.64
N VAL A 613 57.04 6.25 24.40
CA VAL A 613 57.85 5.76 23.28
C VAL A 613 59.21 6.46 23.34
N MET A 614 60.26 5.74 23.73
CA MET A 614 61.64 6.25 23.70
C MET A 614 62.14 6.39 22.25
N GLY A 615 62.09 7.60 21.70
CA GLY A 615 62.87 8.00 20.53
C GLY A 615 64.12 8.78 20.98
N TRP A 616 65.30 8.18 20.81
CA TRP A 616 66.59 8.84 21.04
C TRP A 616 66.85 9.92 19.99
N ILE A 617 66.93 11.19 20.41
CA ILE A 617 67.72 12.20 19.69
C ILE A 617 68.65 12.88 20.71
N ALA A 618 69.95 12.70 20.48
CA ALA A 618 71.03 13.28 21.24
C ALA A 618 71.16 14.78 20.94
N SER A 619 71.23 15.61 21.99
CA SER A 619 71.87 16.93 21.91
C SER A 619 72.50 17.27 23.25
N LYS A 620 73.83 17.38 23.22
CA LYS A 620 74.71 17.75 24.33
C LYS A 620 74.51 19.23 24.66
N THR A 621 74.30 19.55 25.93
CA THR A 621 75.19 20.47 26.68
C THR A 621 74.84 20.42 28.17
N ALA A 622 75.85 20.10 28.97
CA ALA A 622 75.77 20.00 30.42
C ALA A 622 76.13 21.33 31.07
N THR A 623 75.40 21.73 32.12
CA THR A 623 76.02 22.50 33.22
C THR A 623 75.30 22.25 34.56
N ARG A 624 75.97 21.45 35.39
CA ARG A 624 76.05 21.40 36.87
C ARG A 624 74.96 22.04 37.77
N ALA A 625 74.31 21.14 38.51
CA ALA A 625 74.38 20.95 39.98
C ALA A 625 73.86 22.02 40.97
N ALA A 626 72.81 21.65 41.71
CA ALA A 626 72.82 21.65 43.19
C ALA A 626 71.80 20.63 43.75
N ARG A 627 72.29 19.72 44.60
CA ARG A 627 71.50 18.81 45.46
C ARG A 627 71.24 19.51 46.81
N SER A 628 70.07 19.30 47.41
CA SER A 628 69.95 18.98 48.83
C SER A 628 68.60 18.34 49.14
N SER A 629 68.65 17.28 49.93
CA SER A 629 67.62 16.30 50.28
C SER A 629 66.96 16.56 51.64
N MET A 630 65.66 16.20 51.71
CA MET A 630 64.94 15.48 52.79
C MET A 630 65.04 15.94 54.26
N THR A 631 63.87 16.15 54.89
CA THR A 631 63.27 15.37 56.02
C THR A 631 62.00 16.13 56.49
N ALA A 632 60.78 15.59 56.31
CA ALA A 632 60.06 14.63 57.16
C ALA A 632 59.65 15.21 58.52
N ASP A 633 58.35 15.43 58.73
CA ASP A 633 57.68 15.12 60.00
C ASP A 633 56.15 15.03 59.82
N CYS A 634 55.58 14.01 60.47
CA CYS A 634 54.20 13.56 60.36
C CYS A 634 53.55 13.56 61.76
N CYS A 635 52.22 13.71 61.78
CA CYS A 635 51.26 13.41 62.86
C CYS A 635 51.22 14.29 64.13
N ARG A 636 50.08 14.98 64.35
CA ARG A 636 49.05 14.59 65.36
C ARG A 636 47.85 15.55 65.43
N ALA A 637 46.68 14.95 65.23
CA ALA A 637 45.36 15.09 65.87
C ALA A 637 45.13 16.15 66.99
N ALA A 638 43.97 16.84 66.94
CA ALA A 638 42.74 16.54 67.72
C ALA A 638 41.92 17.77 68.19
N SER A 639 40.59 17.62 68.15
CA SER A 639 39.51 18.28 68.95
C SER A 639 39.20 19.78 68.68
N GLY A 640 37.95 20.26 68.62
CA GLY A 640 36.61 19.69 68.81
C GLY A 640 35.56 20.81 68.93
N VAL A 641 34.27 20.41 68.97
CA VAL A 641 33.09 21.10 69.56
C VAL A 641 32.14 21.92 68.65
N SER A 642 31.06 21.24 68.23
CA SER A 642 29.61 21.47 68.46
C SER A 642 28.89 22.83 68.22
N VAL A 643 28.02 22.84 67.19
CA VAL A 643 26.55 23.10 67.12
C VAL A 643 25.92 24.30 67.89
N ILE A 644 25.15 25.16 67.17
CA ILE A 644 23.67 25.35 67.22
C ILE A 644 23.19 26.39 66.15
N ARG A 645 22.28 25.92 65.26
CA ARG A 645 21.04 26.51 64.61
C ARG A 645 21.01 27.99 64.13
N ARG A 646 20.25 28.43 63.11
CA ARG A 646 19.15 27.93 62.23
C ARG A 646 18.89 29.04 61.16
N THR A 647 18.32 28.67 59.99
CA THR A 647 17.12 29.24 59.27
C THR A 647 17.23 28.91 57.77
N SER A 648 16.47 27.94 57.23
CA SER A 648 15.19 28.06 56.47
C SER A 648 15.30 28.96 55.22
N THR A 649 15.01 28.52 53.99
CA THR A 649 13.72 28.00 53.49
C THR A 649 13.84 27.22 52.17
N SER A 650 13.14 26.09 52.04
CA SER A 650 12.35 25.76 50.83
C SER A 650 11.28 24.71 51.18
N ALA A 651 10.11 24.91 50.63
CA ALA A 651 8.92 24.05 50.63
C ALA A 651 8.46 24.02 49.15
N TRP A 652 7.85 22.99 48.57
CA TRP A 652 6.64 22.26 48.96
C TRP A 652 6.42 21.03 48.03
N MET A 653 5.64 20.05 48.51
CA MET A 653 4.53 19.27 47.88
C MET A 653 4.40 17.95 48.67
N ASP A 654 3.25 17.38 49.05
CA ASP A 654 1.84 17.55 48.70
C ASP A 654 0.97 16.89 49.80
N GLY A 655 -0.35 17.20 49.85
CA GLY A 655 -1.34 16.33 50.51
C GLY A 655 -2.47 17.03 51.29
N GLN A 656 -3.59 17.29 50.62
CA GLN A 656 -4.92 17.53 51.20
C GLN A 656 -5.50 16.21 51.80
N PRO A 657 -6.33 16.25 52.87
CA PRO A 657 -7.78 16.45 52.67
C PRO A 657 -8.54 17.19 53.81
N MET A 658 -9.43 18.12 53.43
CA MET A 658 -10.81 18.36 53.89
C MET A 658 -11.27 19.78 53.55
#